data_AF-A0A7V8CVN7-F1
#
_entry.id   AF-A0A7V8CVN7-F1
#
_cell.length_a   1.000
_cell.length_b   1.000
_cell.length_c   1.000
_cell.angle_alpha   90.00
_cell.angle_beta   90.00
_cell.angle_gamma   90.00
#
_symmetry.space_group_name_H-M   'P 1'
#
loop_
_entity.id
_entity.type
_entity.pdbx_description
1 polymer ?
#
loop_
_entity_poly.entity_id
_entity_poly.type
_entity_poly.pdbx_seq_one_letter_code
_entity_poly.pdbx_strand_id
1 'polypeptide(L)'
;MDKALPSNTDAERAVLGSVLLNRDAIIAVAAWLQPEDFYLEQHAWIYEAMVTCYNNRVPPDSRTVSDELRRHDRLDTIGGLPYLLGLVDSVPSSYHIEYYAQIVQRTALQRRLIMAGSQIAQIGYDESKDIEDTLDKAESTLFEVSQRRSTQDFIHIGQVIDNYYEQINYLQEHRGEVVGVPTGFRDFDEITGGLQRSDLLILAARPAVGKCLPGHTLIDNPATGERVRLDEYVRRQIPAVCSMAAGGQLRPALIASWVDSGVQPCFRVRTASGREVEVTAQHPFYTRAGWRPLAQLRLGQPIAVAGELPIFGRAEPLPPELVRLLGYALGCGASDAAPVCPADPQITAEASAIAARFLPGHSQLAAWLGQWVAPGRGFPAEAWAWSRRALAELLRAVVSSAGRVALAPQGAQIHIATPSRQLAADIHHALVRFGVFAALASEGEIWRIRIAQPADVERYQRRIGWAGQPAPSPLARRAARALAPAAAAYGLPPEALADSQAEPSIAWDAVASIEAIGPHHVYDLTIPRGENFIAQDVVVHNTSFAMSLAHGVASHGNGVVGIFSLEMSRDQLVQRLIAMETGIDTHKLRTGHIRDNQLQTVMEAMSRLASMPIYIEDTAGMSIMEVRSKARRLQSRVGIDLVIIDYLQLMQGRGKENRVQEVSEISRGLKALARELNVPVLALSQLSRAVEGRTSHVPMLSDLRESGCLTGESMVYLPDEGISRRIDELVGQSGFRVLALNTETWKLEPRPVTNAFCTGVKPVYKLTTRLGRSIRATGNHKFLTIQGWKRLDELEQGQRLAMPNSMLQERAIAIGENQAQSDVYWDEIISIEPDGEEAVYDLTVDELHNFVANDITVHNSIEQDADIVLFIYREELYEPETDKKGIAEIHLAKHRNGPVGVVPMRFDAATTRFSDLSYRTPEGY
;
A
#
# COMPACT_ATOMS: atom_id res chain seq x y z
N MET A 1 -52.01 0.56 -11.10
CA MET A 1 -52.38 0.83 -12.51
C MET A 1 -51.76 -0.29 -13.32
N ASP A 2 -52.56 -1.27 -13.77
CA ASP A 2 -52.08 -2.31 -14.69
C ASP A 2 -51.86 -1.69 -16.07
N LYS A 3 -50.63 -1.21 -16.30
CA LYS A 3 -50.16 -0.76 -17.61
C LYS A 3 -49.64 -2.00 -18.33
N ALA A 4 -50.21 -2.32 -19.49
CA ALA A 4 -49.75 -3.43 -20.32
C ALA A 4 -48.26 -3.26 -20.68
N LEU A 5 -47.53 -4.37 -20.79
CA LEU A 5 -46.12 -4.36 -21.16
C LEU A 5 -45.93 -3.73 -22.56
N PRO A 6 -44.90 -2.89 -22.76
CA PRO A 6 -44.62 -2.27 -24.06
C PRO A 6 -44.47 -3.32 -25.17
N SER A 7 -45.29 -3.23 -26.20
CA SER A 7 -45.28 -4.13 -27.36
C SER A 7 -45.75 -3.39 -28.61
N ASN A 8 -45.34 -3.87 -29.78
CA ASN A 8 -45.84 -3.39 -31.06
C ASN A 8 -45.97 -4.56 -32.03
N THR A 9 -47.14 -5.20 -31.99
CA THR A 9 -47.43 -6.42 -32.77
C THR A 9 -47.46 -6.15 -34.28
N ASP A 10 -47.79 -4.93 -34.70
CA ASP A 10 -47.78 -4.56 -36.12
C ASP A 10 -46.35 -4.45 -36.66
N ALA A 11 -45.41 -3.90 -35.87
CA ALA A 11 -43.98 -3.89 -36.21
C ALA A 11 -43.39 -5.31 -36.25
N GLU A 12 -43.78 -6.19 -35.32
CA GLU A 12 -43.36 -7.60 -35.34
C GLU A 12 -43.82 -8.31 -36.62
N ARG A 13 -45.09 -8.15 -37.00
CA ARG A 13 -45.63 -8.70 -38.24
C ARG A 13 -44.91 -8.17 -39.47
N ALA A 14 -44.62 -6.87 -39.48
CA ALA A 14 -43.88 -6.23 -40.57
C ALA A 14 -42.45 -6.76 -40.70
N VAL A 15 -41.75 -7.04 -39.58
CA VAL A 15 -40.41 -7.67 -39.61
C VAL A 15 -40.48 -9.07 -40.18
N LEU A 16 -41.35 -9.94 -39.63
CA LEU A 16 -41.48 -11.33 -40.08
C LEU A 16 -41.89 -11.41 -41.56
N GLY A 17 -42.90 -10.62 -41.95
CA GLY A 17 -43.34 -10.58 -43.33
C GLY A 17 -42.26 -10.04 -44.28
N SER A 18 -41.46 -9.06 -43.86
CA SER A 18 -40.38 -8.51 -44.69
C SER A 18 -39.30 -9.54 -45.00
N VAL A 19 -38.98 -10.39 -44.02
CA VAL A 19 -38.06 -11.53 -44.19
C VAL A 19 -38.65 -12.58 -45.14
N LEU A 20 -39.93 -12.93 -44.99
CA LEU A 20 -40.61 -13.89 -45.88
C LEU A 20 -40.73 -13.38 -47.33
N LEU A 21 -40.87 -12.06 -47.51
CA LEU A 21 -41.01 -11.42 -48.82
C LEU A 21 -39.66 -11.21 -49.51
N ASN A 22 -38.62 -10.86 -48.77
CA ASN A 22 -37.28 -10.61 -49.29
C ASN A 22 -36.24 -11.41 -48.50
N ARG A 23 -35.67 -12.43 -49.15
CA ARG A 23 -34.64 -13.32 -48.59
C ARG A 23 -33.40 -12.61 -48.03
N ASP A 24 -33.05 -11.43 -48.55
CA ASP A 24 -31.84 -10.70 -48.13
C ASP A 24 -32.13 -9.80 -46.91
N ALA A 25 -33.41 -9.58 -46.56
CA ALA A 25 -33.80 -8.70 -45.47
C ALA A 25 -33.35 -9.22 -44.10
N ILE A 26 -33.23 -10.55 -43.93
CA ILE A 26 -32.75 -11.15 -42.68
C ILE A 26 -31.30 -10.75 -42.36
N ILE A 27 -30.47 -10.50 -43.37
CA ILE A 27 -29.05 -10.13 -43.21
C ILE A 27 -28.94 -8.82 -42.40
N ALA A 28 -29.86 -7.87 -42.64
CA ALA A 28 -29.85 -6.57 -41.99
C ALA A 28 -30.18 -6.63 -40.49
N VAL A 29 -30.89 -7.67 -40.02
CA VAL A 29 -31.45 -7.74 -38.66
C VAL A 29 -30.93 -8.92 -37.83
N ALA A 30 -30.51 -10.03 -38.45
CA ALA A 30 -30.07 -11.24 -37.74
C ALA A 30 -28.88 -11.02 -36.81
N ALA A 31 -28.04 -10.02 -37.09
CA ALA A 31 -26.88 -9.71 -36.26
C ALA A 31 -27.24 -9.09 -34.89
N TRP A 32 -28.44 -8.55 -34.71
CA TRP A 32 -28.78 -7.75 -33.51
C TRP A 32 -30.21 -7.89 -32.99
N LEU A 33 -31.12 -8.52 -33.72
CA LEU A 33 -32.49 -8.82 -33.28
C LEU A 33 -32.58 -10.31 -32.95
N GLN A 34 -33.08 -10.64 -31.74
CA GLN A 34 -33.17 -12.01 -31.24
C GLN A 34 -34.64 -12.49 -31.15
N PRO A 35 -34.90 -13.81 -31.13
CA PRO A 35 -36.25 -14.35 -30.96
C PRO A 35 -36.97 -13.81 -29.72
N GLU A 36 -36.25 -13.60 -28.61
CA GLU A 36 -36.83 -13.13 -27.34
C GLU A 36 -37.23 -11.64 -27.37
N ASP A 37 -36.82 -10.89 -28.41
CA ASP A 37 -37.24 -9.50 -28.59
C ASP A 37 -38.70 -9.39 -29.07
N PHE A 38 -39.31 -10.48 -29.55
CA PHE A 38 -40.72 -10.53 -29.92
C PHE A 38 -41.60 -10.70 -28.68
N TYR A 39 -42.69 -9.92 -28.59
CA TYR A 39 -43.64 -10.00 -27.48
C TYR A 39 -44.53 -11.24 -27.59
N LEU A 40 -44.95 -11.58 -28.81
CA LEU A 40 -45.74 -12.78 -29.05
C LEU A 40 -44.83 -13.99 -29.21
N GLU A 41 -45.05 -15.01 -28.38
CA GLU A 41 -44.31 -16.27 -28.42
C GLU A 41 -44.37 -16.95 -29.80
N GLN A 42 -45.53 -16.85 -30.46
CA GLN A 42 -45.72 -17.33 -31.84
C GLN A 42 -44.78 -16.63 -32.82
N HIS A 43 -44.56 -15.31 -32.67
CA HIS A 43 -43.66 -14.55 -33.53
C HIS A 43 -42.19 -14.85 -33.24
N ALA A 44 -41.85 -15.07 -31.96
CA ALA A 44 -40.52 -15.51 -31.56
C ALA A 44 -40.14 -16.84 -32.23
N TRP A 45 -41.03 -17.83 -32.22
CA TRP A 45 -40.81 -19.12 -32.89
C TRP A 45 -40.66 -18.99 -34.40
N ILE A 46 -41.45 -18.11 -35.04
CA ILE A 46 -41.34 -17.87 -36.48
C ILE A 46 -39.97 -17.26 -36.81
N TYR A 47 -39.51 -16.27 -36.02
CA TYR A 47 -38.21 -15.65 -36.22
C TYR A 47 -37.05 -16.62 -35.94
N GLU A 48 -37.15 -17.45 -34.89
CA GLU A 48 -36.21 -18.52 -34.58
C GLU A 48 -36.04 -19.49 -35.78
N ALA A 49 -37.16 -19.90 -36.39
CA ALA A 49 -37.13 -20.73 -37.59
C ALA A 49 -36.47 -20.02 -38.79
N MET A 50 -36.68 -18.70 -38.95
CA MET A 50 -36.03 -17.90 -39.99
C MET A 50 -34.50 -17.80 -39.79
N VAL A 51 -34.06 -17.54 -38.56
CA VAL A 51 -32.63 -17.47 -38.20
C VAL A 51 -31.98 -18.85 -38.39
N THR A 52 -32.69 -19.93 -38.02
CA THR A 52 -32.23 -21.30 -38.26
C THR A 52 -32.04 -21.59 -39.76
N CYS A 53 -33.00 -21.19 -40.59
CA CYS A 53 -32.87 -21.30 -42.05
C CYS A 53 -31.65 -20.52 -42.55
N TYR A 54 -31.47 -19.27 -42.10
CA TYR A 54 -30.35 -18.41 -42.46
C TYR A 54 -29.00 -19.01 -42.07
N ASN A 55 -28.86 -19.52 -40.84
CA ASN A 55 -27.64 -20.17 -40.34
C ASN A 55 -27.30 -21.44 -41.13
N ASN A 56 -28.32 -22.18 -41.57
CA ASN A 56 -28.18 -23.34 -42.45
C ASN A 56 -27.94 -22.97 -43.93
N ARG A 57 -27.74 -21.68 -44.23
CA ARG A 57 -27.55 -21.13 -45.59
C ARG A 57 -28.74 -21.42 -46.53
N VAL A 58 -29.93 -21.58 -45.97
CA VAL A 58 -31.19 -21.74 -46.71
C VAL A 58 -31.97 -20.41 -46.64
N PRO A 59 -32.38 -19.83 -47.78
CA PRO A 59 -33.18 -18.61 -47.79
C PRO A 59 -34.50 -18.79 -47.01
N PRO A 60 -34.81 -17.94 -46.01
CA PRO A 60 -36.06 -18.02 -45.29
C PRO A 60 -37.21 -17.52 -46.17
N ASP A 61 -38.13 -18.42 -46.51
CA ASP A 61 -39.37 -18.16 -47.24
C ASP A 61 -40.54 -18.90 -46.57
N SER A 62 -41.77 -18.65 -47.02
CA SER A 62 -42.97 -19.22 -46.38
C SER A 62 -43.00 -20.75 -46.37
N ARG A 63 -42.27 -21.42 -47.28
CA ARG A 63 -42.19 -22.88 -47.37
C ARG A 63 -41.10 -23.44 -46.46
N THR A 64 -39.89 -22.90 -46.53
CA THR A 64 -38.73 -23.32 -45.73
C THR A 64 -38.96 -23.07 -44.24
N VAL A 65 -39.53 -21.92 -43.88
CA VAL A 65 -39.92 -21.61 -42.48
C VAL A 65 -41.05 -22.52 -42.02
N SER A 66 -42.02 -22.83 -42.88
CA SER A 66 -43.07 -23.81 -42.57
C SER A 66 -42.50 -25.21 -42.30
N ASP A 67 -41.55 -25.66 -43.13
CA ASP A 67 -40.92 -26.96 -42.97
C ASP A 67 -40.10 -27.03 -41.67
N GLU A 68 -39.40 -25.95 -41.31
CA GLU A 68 -38.67 -25.86 -40.04
C GLU A 68 -39.62 -25.86 -38.83
N LEU A 69 -40.69 -25.06 -38.86
CA LEU A 69 -41.68 -25.05 -37.79
C LEU A 69 -42.42 -26.38 -37.62
N ARG A 70 -42.58 -27.13 -38.72
CA ARG A 70 -43.17 -28.48 -38.67
C ARG A 70 -42.23 -29.50 -38.02
N ARG A 71 -40.90 -29.36 -38.18
CA ARG A 71 -39.92 -30.25 -37.51
C ARG A 71 -40.00 -30.16 -35.98
N HIS A 72 -40.39 -29.01 -35.46
CA HIS A 72 -40.54 -28.76 -34.03
C HIS A 72 -41.98 -28.88 -33.53
N ASP A 73 -42.91 -29.39 -34.34
CA ASP A 73 -44.35 -29.50 -34.03
C ASP A 73 -45.03 -28.15 -33.65
N ARG A 74 -44.49 -27.02 -34.12
CA ARG A 74 -45.00 -25.66 -33.80
C ARG A 74 -45.87 -25.04 -34.90
N LEU A 75 -45.91 -25.64 -36.10
CA LEU A 75 -46.61 -25.07 -37.28
C LEU A 75 -48.12 -24.91 -37.06
N ASP A 76 -48.79 -25.91 -36.49
CA ASP A 76 -50.23 -25.84 -36.25
C ASP A 76 -50.58 -24.82 -35.13
N THR A 77 -49.69 -24.67 -34.15
CA THR A 77 -49.83 -23.75 -33.01
C THR A 77 -49.76 -22.28 -33.40
N ILE A 78 -49.02 -21.94 -34.46
CA ILE A 78 -48.94 -20.58 -34.99
C ILE A 78 -50.08 -20.25 -35.97
N GLY A 79 -50.98 -21.19 -36.27
CA GLY A 79 -52.07 -20.99 -37.24
C GLY A 79 -51.78 -21.52 -38.64
N GLY A 80 -50.73 -22.34 -38.80
CA GLY A 80 -50.37 -23.01 -40.05
C GLY A 80 -49.81 -22.08 -41.13
N LEU A 81 -49.62 -22.66 -42.32
CA LEU A 81 -49.16 -21.91 -43.50
C LEU A 81 -50.02 -20.68 -43.85
N PRO A 82 -51.37 -20.68 -43.69
CA PRO A 82 -52.17 -19.49 -43.93
C PRO A 82 -51.74 -18.27 -43.10
N TYR A 83 -51.27 -18.48 -41.87
CA TYR A 83 -50.80 -17.39 -41.02
C TYR A 83 -49.51 -16.77 -41.55
N LEU A 84 -48.54 -17.60 -41.96
CA LEU A 84 -47.28 -17.12 -42.56
C LEU A 84 -47.52 -16.34 -43.87
N LEU A 85 -48.49 -16.77 -44.69
CA LEU A 85 -48.88 -16.04 -45.89
C LEU A 85 -49.54 -14.69 -45.53
N GLY A 86 -50.37 -14.65 -44.50
CA GLY A 86 -50.96 -13.41 -44.00
C GLY A 86 -49.94 -12.40 -43.44
N LEU A 87 -48.79 -12.87 -42.93
CA LEU A 87 -47.70 -11.98 -42.52
C LEU A 87 -47.08 -11.26 -43.72
N VAL A 88 -46.94 -11.93 -44.87
CA VAL A 88 -46.42 -11.32 -46.11
C VAL A 88 -47.35 -10.20 -46.58
N ASP A 89 -48.66 -10.41 -46.52
CA ASP A 89 -49.67 -9.43 -46.93
C ASP A 89 -49.72 -8.19 -46.02
N SER A 90 -49.20 -8.30 -44.79
CA SER A 90 -49.21 -7.22 -43.80
C SER A 90 -48.06 -6.21 -43.94
N VAL A 91 -47.12 -6.44 -44.87
CA VAL A 91 -45.89 -5.63 -45.02
C VAL A 91 -46.13 -4.46 -45.99
N PRO A 92 -45.97 -3.20 -45.54
CA PRO A 92 -46.06 -2.05 -46.45
C PRO A 92 -44.88 -1.95 -47.43
N SER A 93 -43.66 -2.32 -46.99
CA SER A 93 -42.45 -2.40 -47.81
C SER A 93 -41.38 -3.21 -47.07
N SER A 94 -40.72 -4.15 -47.76
CA SER A 94 -39.61 -4.93 -47.21
C SER A 94 -38.29 -4.14 -47.09
N TYR A 95 -38.20 -2.96 -47.71
CA TYR A 95 -36.99 -2.13 -47.68
C TYR A 95 -36.76 -1.43 -46.32
N HIS A 96 -37.80 -1.31 -45.50
CA HIS A 96 -37.75 -0.63 -44.20
C HIS A 96 -37.68 -1.61 -43.01
N ILE A 97 -37.22 -2.84 -43.23
CA ILE A 97 -37.15 -3.87 -42.19
C ILE A 97 -36.38 -3.39 -40.95
N GLU A 98 -35.27 -2.67 -41.12
CA GLU A 98 -34.47 -2.13 -40.01
C GLU A 98 -35.28 -1.19 -39.11
N TYR A 99 -36.14 -0.36 -39.70
CA TYR A 99 -36.99 0.56 -38.94
C TYR A 99 -38.01 -0.21 -38.09
N TYR A 100 -38.67 -1.22 -38.65
CA TYR A 100 -39.62 -2.05 -37.89
C TYR A 100 -38.90 -2.88 -36.82
N ALA A 101 -37.73 -3.44 -37.14
CA ALA A 101 -36.90 -4.19 -36.21
C ALA A 101 -36.39 -3.31 -35.04
N GLN A 102 -36.05 -2.04 -35.29
CA GLN A 102 -35.71 -1.07 -34.25
C GLN A 102 -36.89 -0.82 -33.30
N ILE A 103 -38.13 -0.80 -33.81
CA ILE A 103 -39.33 -0.65 -32.97
C ILE A 103 -39.50 -1.89 -32.06
N VAL A 104 -39.35 -3.10 -32.62
CA VAL A 104 -39.42 -4.36 -31.85
C VAL A 104 -38.35 -4.36 -30.76
N GLN A 105 -37.09 -4.11 -31.11
CA GLN A 105 -35.96 -4.03 -30.18
C GLN A 105 -36.19 -2.98 -29.08
N ARG A 106 -36.67 -1.78 -29.44
CA ARG A 106 -36.97 -0.72 -28.48
C ARG A 106 -38.03 -1.16 -27.47
N THR A 107 -39.11 -1.80 -27.93
CA THR A 107 -40.16 -2.30 -27.04
C THR A 107 -39.64 -3.44 -26.16
N ALA A 108 -38.79 -4.32 -26.67
CA ALA A 108 -38.14 -5.38 -25.91
C ALA A 108 -37.22 -4.83 -24.82
N LEU A 109 -36.42 -3.81 -25.14
CA LEU A 109 -35.57 -3.12 -24.17
C LEU A 109 -36.40 -2.48 -23.05
N GLN A 110 -37.53 -1.85 -23.39
CA GLN A 110 -38.46 -1.31 -22.40
C GLN A 110 -39.07 -2.39 -21.51
N ARG A 111 -39.46 -3.55 -22.06
CA ARG A 111 -39.95 -4.70 -21.27
C ARG A 111 -38.88 -5.21 -20.32
N ARG A 112 -37.64 -5.39 -20.81
CA ARG A 112 -36.51 -5.82 -19.99
C ARG A 112 -36.19 -4.84 -18.86
N LEU A 113 -36.23 -3.54 -19.13
CA LEU A 113 -36.04 -2.51 -18.11
C LEU A 113 -37.12 -2.57 -17.03
N ILE A 114 -38.38 -2.83 -17.40
CA ILE A 114 -39.48 -3.03 -16.45
C ILE A 114 -39.22 -4.28 -15.59
N MET A 115 -38.82 -5.40 -16.20
CA MET A 115 -38.50 -6.65 -15.48
C MET A 115 -37.33 -6.47 -14.52
N ALA A 116 -36.24 -5.83 -14.98
CA ALA A 116 -35.10 -5.48 -14.15
C ALA A 116 -35.51 -4.57 -12.98
N GLY A 117 -36.34 -3.55 -13.24
CA GLY A 117 -36.88 -2.69 -12.19
C GLY A 117 -37.69 -3.45 -11.14
N SER A 118 -38.51 -4.43 -11.56
CA SER A 118 -39.25 -5.31 -10.65
C SER A 118 -38.33 -6.22 -9.83
N GLN A 119 -37.28 -6.78 -10.43
CA GLN A 119 -36.28 -7.60 -9.72
C GLN A 119 -35.50 -6.76 -8.71
N ILE A 120 -35.07 -5.55 -9.07
CA ILE A 120 -34.38 -4.63 -8.15
C ILE A 120 -35.28 -4.23 -6.99
N ALA A 121 -36.55 -3.94 -7.27
CA ALA A 121 -37.53 -3.66 -6.22
C ALA A 121 -37.68 -4.86 -5.27
N GLN A 122 -37.73 -6.08 -5.80
CA GLN A 122 -37.82 -7.31 -5.00
C GLN A 122 -36.56 -7.54 -4.15
N ILE A 123 -35.38 -7.28 -4.70
CA ILE A 123 -34.10 -7.33 -3.98
C ILE A 123 -34.08 -6.33 -2.81
N GLY A 124 -34.64 -5.12 -3.01
CA GLY A 124 -34.73 -4.10 -1.95
C GLY A 124 -35.66 -4.45 -0.78
N TYR A 125 -36.55 -5.44 -0.92
CA TYR A 125 -37.38 -5.96 0.17
C TYR A 125 -36.73 -7.11 0.95
N ASP A 126 -35.59 -7.64 0.49
CA ASP A 126 -34.91 -8.76 1.12
C ASP A 126 -33.94 -8.27 2.22
N GLU A 127 -34.46 -8.09 3.44
CA GLU A 127 -33.71 -7.61 4.62
C GLU A 127 -32.64 -8.61 5.13
N SER A 128 -32.54 -9.80 4.54
CA SER A 128 -31.63 -10.87 5.00
C SER A 128 -30.20 -10.75 4.48
N LYS A 129 -29.95 -9.85 3.53
CA LYS A 129 -28.65 -9.71 2.83
C LYS A 129 -27.97 -8.40 3.17
N ASP A 130 -26.65 -8.38 3.05
CA ASP A 130 -25.86 -7.16 3.19
C ASP A 130 -26.24 -6.14 2.10
N ILE A 131 -26.15 -4.85 2.46
CA ILE A 131 -26.59 -3.76 1.60
C ILE A 131 -25.68 -3.60 0.36
N GLU A 132 -24.39 -3.94 0.49
CA GLU A 132 -23.44 -3.92 -0.62
C GLU A 132 -23.76 -5.02 -1.65
N ASP A 133 -24.00 -6.25 -1.22
CA ASP A 133 -24.43 -7.35 -2.09
C ASP A 133 -25.77 -7.08 -2.80
N THR A 134 -26.66 -6.36 -2.11
CA THR A 134 -27.96 -5.92 -2.64
C THR A 134 -27.77 -4.89 -3.76
N LEU A 135 -26.86 -3.93 -3.56
CA LEU A 135 -26.49 -2.93 -4.56
C LEU A 135 -25.79 -3.56 -5.77
N ASP A 136 -24.86 -4.49 -5.57
CA ASP A 136 -24.17 -5.18 -6.67
C ASP A 136 -25.13 -5.96 -7.57
N LYS A 137 -26.08 -6.68 -6.98
CA LYS A 137 -27.11 -7.41 -7.74
C LYS A 137 -27.99 -6.45 -8.52
N ALA A 138 -28.34 -5.30 -7.94
CA ALA A 138 -29.10 -4.27 -8.63
C ALA A 138 -28.32 -3.67 -9.82
N GLU A 139 -27.03 -3.38 -9.64
CA GLU A 139 -26.16 -2.89 -10.71
C GLU A 139 -25.97 -3.93 -11.82
N SER A 140 -25.73 -5.19 -11.48
CA SER A 140 -25.61 -6.29 -12.46
C SER A 140 -26.90 -6.47 -13.27
N THR A 141 -28.05 -6.45 -12.60
CA THR A 141 -29.37 -6.57 -13.25
C THR A 141 -29.62 -5.43 -14.24
N LEU A 142 -29.28 -4.18 -13.88
CA LEU A 142 -29.37 -3.04 -14.80
C LEU A 142 -28.38 -3.15 -15.97
N PHE A 143 -27.20 -3.69 -15.71
CA PHE A 143 -26.16 -3.84 -16.72
C PHE A 143 -26.50 -4.89 -17.78
N GLU A 144 -27.08 -6.03 -17.39
CA GLU A 144 -27.56 -7.06 -18.32
C GLU A 144 -28.59 -6.53 -19.32
N VAL A 145 -29.41 -5.55 -18.92
CA VAL A 145 -30.34 -4.86 -19.81
C VAL A 145 -29.61 -4.03 -20.88
N SER A 146 -28.44 -3.48 -20.53
CA SER A 146 -27.62 -2.60 -21.38
C SER A 146 -26.70 -3.37 -22.36
N GLN A 147 -26.16 -4.54 -21.96
CA GLN A 147 -25.01 -5.17 -22.65
C GLN A 147 -25.27 -6.48 -23.41
N ARG A 148 -26.50 -6.82 -23.81
CA ARG A 148 -26.75 -8.02 -24.64
C ARG A 148 -26.31 -7.92 -26.12
N ARG A 149 -25.12 -7.38 -26.39
CA ARG A 149 -24.41 -7.59 -27.67
C ARG A 149 -23.40 -8.74 -27.66
N SER A 150 -23.25 -9.48 -26.57
CA SER A 150 -22.49 -10.74 -26.61
C SER A 150 -22.88 -11.68 -25.49
N THR A 151 -23.75 -12.65 -25.78
CA THR A 151 -23.81 -13.91 -25.04
C THR A 151 -22.70 -14.79 -25.57
N GLN A 152 -21.74 -15.14 -24.71
CA GLN A 152 -20.72 -16.16 -24.99
C GLN A 152 -21.39 -17.53 -25.04
N ASP A 153 -21.78 -17.96 -26.23
CA ASP A 153 -22.01 -19.38 -26.54
C ASP A 153 -20.73 -20.01 -27.10
N PHE A 154 -20.69 -21.36 -27.16
CA PHE A 154 -19.58 -22.08 -27.79
C PHE A 154 -19.40 -21.65 -29.25
N ILE A 155 -18.29 -20.96 -29.55
CA ILE A 155 -17.92 -20.54 -30.91
C ILE A 155 -17.14 -21.69 -31.56
N HIS A 156 -17.57 -22.13 -32.75
CA HIS A 156 -16.83 -23.15 -33.51
C HIS A 156 -15.49 -22.59 -33.98
N ILE A 157 -14.40 -23.36 -33.83
CA ILE A 157 -13.03 -22.90 -34.14
C ILE A 157 -12.88 -22.31 -35.55
N GLY A 158 -13.63 -22.82 -36.54
CA GLY A 158 -13.65 -22.28 -37.90
C GLY A 158 -14.03 -20.79 -37.98
N GLN A 159 -14.98 -20.33 -37.15
CA GLN A 159 -15.39 -18.92 -37.12
C GLN A 159 -14.31 -18.01 -36.50
N VAL A 160 -13.49 -18.55 -35.59
CA VAL A 160 -12.38 -17.82 -34.97
C VAL A 160 -11.19 -17.77 -35.93
N ILE A 161 -10.95 -18.84 -36.69
CA ILE A 161 -9.86 -18.95 -37.67
C ILE A 161 -10.01 -17.90 -38.78
N ASP A 162 -11.23 -17.63 -39.26
CA ASP A 162 -11.46 -16.63 -40.31
C ASP A 162 -11.01 -15.23 -39.85
N ASN A 163 -11.38 -14.83 -38.62
CA ASN A 163 -10.93 -13.57 -38.01
C ASN A 163 -9.41 -13.55 -37.77
N TYR A 164 -8.83 -14.70 -37.39
CA TYR A 164 -7.39 -14.81 -37.16
C TYR A 164 -6.58 -14.71 -38.46
N TYR A 165 -7.10 -15.22 -39.58
CA TYR A 165 -6.45 -15.12 -40.88
C TYR A 165 -6.41 -13.66 -41.38
N GLU A 166 -7.48 -12.90 -41.18
CA GLU A 166 -7.47 -11.45 -41.46
C GLU A 166 -6.44 -10.71 -40.60
N GLN A 167 -6.34 -11.05 -39.32
CA GLN A 167 -5.34 -10.49 -38.41
C GLN A 167 -3.91 -10.82 -38.88
N ILE A 168 -3.63 -12.06 -39.31
CA ILE A 168 -2.32 -12.44 -39.85
C ILE A 168 -2.00 -11.66 -41.12
N ASN A 169 -2.95 -11.51 -42.04
CA ASN A 169 -2.73 -10.75 -43.28
C ASN A 169 -2.43 -9.28 -42.97
N TYR A 170 -3.18 -8.68 -42.04
CA TYR A 170 -2.92 -7.33 -41.56
C TYR A 170 -1.49 -7.19 -41.00
N LEU A 171 -1.04 -8.15 -40.18
CA LEU A 171 0.32 -8.18 -39.62
C LEU A 171 1.42 -8.39 -40.66
N GLN A 172 1.14 -9.13 -41.75
CA GLN A 172 2.08 -9.29 -42.85
C GLN A 172 2.20 -8.03 -43.72
N GLU A 173 1.12 -7.28 -43.87
CA GLU A 173 1.11 -6.00 -44.59
C GLU A 173 1.78 -4.87 -43.78
N HIS A 174 1.71 -4.93 -42.45
CA HIS A 174 2.24 -3.90 -41.53
C HIS A 174 3.47 -4.39 -40.73
N ARG A 175 4.44 -5.01 -41.42
CA ARG A 175 5.66 -5.54 -40.78
C ARG A 175 6.43 -4.46 -40.01
N GLY A 176 6.59 -4.67 -38.71
CA GLY A 176 7.32 -3.77 -37.80
C GLY A 176 6.42 -2.85 -36.96
N GLU A 177 5.10 -2.89 -37.15
CA GLU A 177 4.14 -2.22 -36.28
C GLU A 177 3.85 -3.06 -35.03
N VAL A 178 3.66 -2.36 -33.90
CA VAL A 178 3.34 -2.96 -32.61
C VAL A 178 1.88 -3.45 -32.64
N VAL A 179 1.66 -4.73 -32.33
CA VAL A 179 0.33 -5.37 -32.39
C VAL A 179 -0.58 -4.93 -31.24
N GLY A 180 0.01 -4.74 -30.05
CA GLY A 180 -0.66 -4.23 -28.86
C GLY A 180 -0.70 -2.70 -28.81
N VAL A 181 -1.16 -2.15 -27.69
CA VAL A 181 -1.10 -0.70 -27.44
C VAL A 181 0.37 -0.28 -27.29
N PRO A 182 0.90 0.60 -28.14
CA PRO A 182 2.31 0.99 -28.11
C PRO A 182 2.60 1.83 -26.86
N THR A 183 3.66 1.48 -26.12
CA THR A 183 4.00 2.17 -24.87
C THR A 183 4.78 3.45 -25.08
N GLY A 184 5.37 3.62 -26.26
CA GLY A 184 6.32 4.70 -26.57
C GLY A 184 7.76 4.40 -26.16
N PHE A 185 8.03 3.19 -25.64
CA PHE A 185 9.36 2.67 -25.36
C PHE A 185 9.69 1.55 -26.34
N ARG A 186 10.62 1.78 -27.27
CA ARG A 186 10.88 0.84 -28.36
C ARG A 186 11.43 -0.49 -27.86
N ASP A 187 12.39 -0.43 -26.94
CA ASP A 187 13.03 -1.64 -26.40
C ASP A 187 12.03 -2.48 -25.57
N PHE A 188 11.05 -1.83 -24.93
CA PHE A 188 9.99 -2.51 -24.20
C PHE A 188 8.94 -3.12 -25.15
N ASP A 189 8.53 -2.37 -26.18
CA ASP A 189 7.57 -2.84 -27.18
C ASP A 189 8.15 -3.97 -28.05
N GLU A 190 9.47 -4.00 -28.29
CA GLU A 190 10.17 -5.10 -28.99
C GLU A 190 10.03 -6.43 -28.26
N ILE A 191 10.06 -6.43 -26.92
CA ILE A 191 9.97 -7.65 -26.10
C ILE A 191 8.52 -8.03 -25.83
N THR A 192 7.64 -7.04 -25.61
CA THR A 192 6.24 -7.28 -25.22
C THR A 192 5.28 -7.38 -26.41
N GLY A 193 5.69 -6.93 -27.60
CA GLY A 193 4.80 -6.74 -28.75
C GLY A 193 3.77 -5.62 -28.52
N GLY A 194 4.04 -4.72 -27.57
CA GLY A 194 3.09 -3.73 -27.02
C GLY A 194 2.17 -4.33 -25.96
N LEU A 195 1.38 -3.47 -25.31
CA LEU A 195 0.45 -3.92 -24.28
C LEU A 195 -0.75 -4.63 -24.92
N GLN A 196 -0.85 -5.94 -24.68
CA GLN A 196 -1.94 -6.74 -25.25
C GLN A 196 -3.26 -6.43 -24.56
N ARG A 197 -4.34 -6.43 -25.34
CA ARG A 197 -5.69 -6.24 -24.80
C ARG A 197 -6.08 -7.43 -23.93
N SER A 198 -6.86 -7.17 -22.88
CA SER A 198 -7.28 -8.16 -21.88
C SER A 198 -6.18 -8.68 -20.94
N ASP A 199 -4.95 -8.17 -21.03
CA ASP A 199 -3.87 -8.53 -20.11
C ASP A 199 -3.91 -7.71 -18.81
N LEU A 200 -3.61 -8.39 -17.70
CA LEU A 200 -3.30 -7.80 -16.41
C LEU A 200 -1.78 -7.79 -16.23
N LEU A 201 -1.22 -6.58 -16.16
CA LEU A 201 0.18 -6.32 -15.90
C LEU A 201 0.36 -5.89 -14.45
N ILE A 202 1.22 -6.56 -13.70
CA ILE A 202 1.64 -6.12 -12.37
C ILE A 202 3.03 -5.50 -12.46
N LEU A 203 3.14 -4.22 -12.13
CA LEU A 203 4.42 -3.53 -11.99
C LEU A 203 4.76 -3.37 -10.51
N ALA A 204 5.83 -4.04 -10.08
CA ALA A 204 6.27 -3.98 -8.72
C ALA A 204 7.66 -3.39 -8.56
N ALA A 205 7.80 -2.50 -7.59
CA ALA A 205 9.12 -2.07 -7.16
C ALA A 205 9.11 -1.80 -5.68
N ARG A 206 10.32 -1.66 -5.14
CA ARG A 206 10.50 -1.40 -3.71
C ARG A 206 10.01 0.01 -3.35
N PRO A 207 9.40 0.18 -2.17
CA PRO A 207 9.25 1.50 -1.56
C PRO A 207 10.61 2.18 -1.45
N ALA A 208 10.64 3.51 -1.56
CA ALA A 208 11.89 4.28 -1.54
C ALA A 208 12.73 3.93 -0.29
N VAL A 209 13.90 3.34 -0.54
CA VAL A 209 14.91 3.02 0.48
C VAL A 209 15.54 4.30 0.97
N GLY A 210 15.66 4.46 2.29
CA GLY A 210 16.44 5.55 2.88
C GLY A 210 15.93 6.14 4.18
N LYS A 211 14.82 5.64 4.74
CA LYS A 211 14.19 6.21 5.94
C LYS A 211 14.68 5.60 7.26
N CYS A 212 15.78 4.86 7.22
CA CYS A 212 16.17 4.01 8.33
C CYS A 212 17.03 4.75 9.37
N LEU A 213 16.80 4.44 10.63
CA LEU A 213 17.54 4.89 11.82
C LEU A 213 18.14 3.68 12.54
N PRO A 214 19.33 3.78 13.14
CA PRO A 214 19.90 2.70 13.94
C PRO A 214 18.98 2.28 15.11
N GLY A 215 18.96 0.99 15.44
CA GLY A 215 18.10 0.47 16.50
C GLY A 215 18.32 1.10 17.89
N HIS A 216 19.49 1.68 18.15
CA HIS A 216 19.78 2.35 19.41
C HIS A 216 19.25 3.79 19.49
N THR A 217 18.67 4.34 18.41
CA THR A 217 18.06 5.67 18.41
C THR A 217 16.91 5.73 19.41
N LEU A 218 16.86 6.78 20.24
CA LEU A 218 15.84 6.95 21.26
C LEU A 218 14.64 7.74 20.73
N ILE A 219 13.43 7.21 20.93
CA ILE A 219 12.16 7.81 20.49
C ILE A 219 11.25 8.04 21.71
N ASP A 220 10.65 9.22 21.79
CA ASP A 220 9.65 9.53 22.83
C ASP A 220 8.28 8.97 22.44
N ASN A 221 7.68 8.17 23.33
CA ASN A 221 6.31 7.68 23.18
C ASN A 221 5.34 8.81 23.57
N PRO A 222 4.53 9.34 22.63
CA PRO A 222 3.63 10.45 22.90
C PRO A 222 2.51 10.10 23.89
N ALA A 223 2.16 8.81 24.04
CA ALA A 223 1.09 8.38 24.93
C ALA A 223 1.55 8.25 26.39
N THR A 224 2.77 7.75 26.62
CA THR A 224 3.28 7.43 27.96
C THR A 224 4.34 8.41 28.46
N GLY A 225 4.98 9.16 27.57
CA GLY A 225 6.17 9.97 27.84
C GLY A 225 7.45 9.16 27.97
N GLU A 226 7.39 7.83 27.93
CA GLU A 226 8.57 6.96 27.97
C GLU A 226 9.52 7.27 26.79
N ARG A 227 10.83 7.14 27.02
CA ARG A 227 11.84 7.24 25.96
C ARG A 227 12.40 5.85 25.68
N VAL A 228 12.11 5.31 24.51
CA VAL A 228 12.32 3.91 24.15
C VAL A 228 13.29 3.81 22.98
N ARG A 229 14.17 2.81 22.99
CA ARG A 229 15.07 2.54 21.86
C ARG A 229 14.27 2.07 20.65
N LEU A 230 14.65 2.46 19.44
CA LEU A 230 13.90 2.16 18.23
C LEU A 230 13.75 0.66 17.97
N ASP A 231 14.77 -0.16 18.22
CA ASP A 231 14.67 -1.62 18.11
C ASP A 231 13.63 -2.20 19.07
N GLU A 232 13.55 -1.68 20.29
CA GLU A 232 12.52 -2.01 21.26
C GLU A 232 11.15 -1.43 20.88
N TYR A 233 11.12 -0.24 20.27
CA TYR A 233 9.92 0.40 19.75
C TYR A 233 9.24 -0.44 18.66
N VAL A 234 10.05 -1.03 17.79
CA VAL A 234 9.65 -1.98 16.74
C VAL A 234 9.21 -3.31 17.36
N ARG A 235 10.01 -3.90 18.26
CA ARG A 235 9.65 -5.15 18.95
C ARG A 235 8.36 -5.05 19.76
N ARG A 236 8.12 -3.93 20.43
CA ARG A 236 6.91 -3.67 21.24
C ARG A 236 5.72 -3.16 20.42
N GLN A 237 5.91 -2.89 19.12
CA GLN A 237 4.90 -2.30 18.24
C GLN A 237 4.18 -1.09 18.86
N ILE A 238 4.94 -0.13 19.39
CA ILE A 238 4.37 1.05 20.07
C ILE A 238 3.59 1.90 19.03
N PRO A 239 2.27 2.12 19.22
CA PRO A 239 1.31 2.54 18.17
C PRO A 239 1.42 3.98 17.67
N ALA A 240 2.17 4.85 18.35
CA ALA A 240 2.17 6.28 18.04
C ALA A 240 3.54 6.91 18.24
N VAL A 241 3.89 7.89 17.43
CA VAL A 241 5.13 8.68 17.49
C VAL A 241 4.83 10.17 17.34
N CYS A 242 5.71 11.06 17.79
CA CYS A 242 5.57 12.48 17.49
C CYS A 242 6.00 12.82 16.05
N SER A 243 5.14 13.57 15.36
CA SER A 243 5.23 13.91 13.95
C SER A 243 4.93 15.40 13.72
N MET A 244 5.48 15.99 12.67
CA MET A 244 5.37 17.39 12.29
C MET A 244 4.25 17.60 11.25
N ALA A 245 3.24 18.38 11.64
CA ALA A 245 2.15 18.81 10.78
C ALA A 245 2.57 19.96 9.83
N ALA A 246 1.72 20.29 8.84
CA ALA A 246 1.96 21.26 7.76
C ALA A 246 2.24 22.73 8.20
N GLY A 247 2.30 23.02 9.50
CA GLY A 247 2.66 24.32 10.08
C GLY A 247 3.90 24.30 11.00
N GLY A 248 4.67 23.21 11.03
CA GLY A 248 5.82 23.07 11.94
C GLY A 248 5.43 22.78 13.40
N GLN A 249 4.19 22.37 13.65
CA GLN A 249 3.72 21.90 14.95
C GLN A 249 3.99 20.41 15.11
N LEU A 250 4.51 20.00 16.27
CA LEU A 250 4.71 18.59 16.61
C LEU A 250 3.46 18.04 17.30
N ARG A 251 2.90 16.93 16.78
CA ARG A 251 1.71 16.24 17.30
C ARG A 251 1.90 14.72 17.30
N PRO A 252 1.21 13.98 18.19
CA PRO A 252 1.17 12.52 18.10
C PRO A 252 0.53 12.05 16.78
N ALA A 253 1.14 11.07 16.13
CA ALA A 253 0.63 10.40 14.93
C ALA A 253 0.72 8.88 15.09
N LEU A 254 -0.23 8.15 14.50
CA LEU A 254 -0.26 6.69 14.55
C LEU A 254 0.77 6.08 13.59
N ILE A 255 1.42 5.01 14.01
CA ILE A 255 2.33 4.21 13.18
C ILE A 255 1.50 3.14 12.46
N ALA A 256 1.63 3.09 11.14
CA ALA A 256 1.05 2.08 10.27
C ALA A 256 1.84 0.76 10.25
N SER A 257 3.17 0.84 10.31
CA SER A 257 4.04 -0.35 10.34
C SER A 257 5.40 -0.09 11.00
N TRP A 258 5.94 -1.14 11.63
CA TRP A 258 7.28 -1.19 12.22
C TRP A 258 8.16 -2.10 11.38
N VAL A 259 9.29 -1.58 10.91
CA VAL A 259 10.11 -2.25 9.92
C VAL A 259 11.53 -2.43 10.46
N ASP A 260 12.03 -3.65 10.38
CA ASP A 260 13.44 -3.97 10.53
C ASP A 260 14.09 -3.97 9.13
N SER A 261 15.04 -3.07 8.90
CA SER A 261 15.64 -2.80 7.59
C SER A 261 17.09 -3.33 7.49
N GLY A 262 17.49 -4.22 8.41
CA GLY A 262 18.77 -4.91 8.37
C GLY A 262 19.98 -3.99 8.62
N VAL A 263 21.16 -4.39 8.14
CA VAL A 263 22.41 -3.63 8.36
C VAL A 263 22.67 -2.66 7.21
N GLN A 264 22.78 -1.36 7.50
CA GLN A 264 23.04 -0.32 6.51
C GLN A 264 24.14 0.65 6.96
N PRO A 265 24.88 1.30 6.04
CA PRO A 265 25.88 2.32 6.39
C PRO A 265 25.20 3.57 6.96
N CYS A 266 25.63 3.97 8.15
CA CYS A 266 25.09 5.12 8.86
C CYS A 266 26.11 6.27 8.98
N PHE A 267 25.55 7.46 9.21
CA PHE A 267 26.24 8.72 9.35
C PHE A 267 25.71 9.42 10.60
N ARG A 268 26.60 9.98 11.41
CA ARG A 268 26.27 10.83 12.54
C ARG A 268 26.22 12.28 12.08
N VAL A 269 25.08 12.92 12.31
CA VAL A 269 24.87 14.35 12.04
C VAL A 269 24.84 15.07 13.37
N ARG A 270 25.69 16.08 13.53
CA ARG A 270 25.70 16.95 14.73
C ARG A 270 25.34 18.38 14.34
N THR A 271 24.50 19.04 15.13
CA THR A 271 24.07 20.42 14.91
C THR A 271 24.87 21.42 15.75
N ALA A 272 24.76 22.71 15.45
CA ALA A 272 25.48 23.78 16.14
C ALA A 272 25.02 23.97 17.59
N SER A 273 23.76 23.62 17.92
CA SER A 273 23.32 23.53 19.31
C SER A 273 23.75 22.25 20.03
N GLY A 274 24.50 21.35 19.36
CA GLY A 274 25.02 20.11 19.94
C GLY A 274 24.05 18.93 19.92
N ARG A 275 22.93 19.00 19.18
CA ARG A 275 22.07 17.84 18.96
C ARG A 275 22.77 16.87 18.02
N GLU A 276 22.60 15.57 18.24
CA GLU A 276 23.13 14.54 17.36
C GLU A 276 22.07 13.50 17.01
N VAL A 277 22.12 13.01 15.78
CA VAL A 277 21.30 11.90 15.29
C VAL A 277 22.13 11.05 14.34
N GLU A 278 21.91 9.74 14.38
CA GLU A 278 22.57 8.79 13.49
C GLU A 278 21.54 8.26 12.50
N VAL A 279 21.88 8.29 11.22
CA VAL A 279 20.93 8.05 10.13
C VAL A 279 21.60 7.46 8.90
N THR A 280 20.85 6.88 7.97
CA THR A 280 21.38 6.44 6.66
C THR A 280 21.64 7.64 5.72
N ALA A 281 22.47 7.48 4.67
CA ALA A 281 22.85 8.58 3.75
C ALA A 281 21.65 9.25 3.04
N GLN A 282 20.60 8.47 2.79
CA GLN A 282 19.37 8.93 2.17
C GLN A 282 18.35 9.43 3.20
N HIS A 283 18.69 9.32 4.50
CA HIS A 283 17.84 9.84 5.54
C HIS A 283 17.78 11.35 5.43
N PRO A 284 16.59 11.90 5.49
CA PRO A 284 16.45 13.31 5.16
C PRO A 284 16.33 14.28 6.33
N PHE A 285 16.36 15.57 6.01
CA PHE A 285 16.33 16.67 6.98
C PHE A 285 15.60 17.91 6.45
N TYR A 286 14.58 18.38 7.15
CA TYR A 286 13.77 19.52 6.69
C TYR A 286 14.61 20.78 6.78
N THR A 287 14.82 21.46 5.65
CA THR A 287 15.61 22.69 5.55
C THR A 287 14.70 23.85 5.23
N ARG A 288 15.20 25.10 5.31
CA ARG A 288 14.42 26.28 4.90
C ARG A 288 13.99 26.25 3.42
N ALA A 289 14.72 25.50 2.59
CA ALA A 289 14.41 25.28 1.18
C ALA A 289 13.52 24.05 0.97
N GLY A 290 12.90 23.53 2.02
CA GLY A 290 12.16 22.28 2.02
C GLY A 290 13.03 21.08 2.34
N TRP A 291 12.50 19.92 2.01
CA TRP A 291 13.06 18.65 2.39
C TRP A 291 14.33 18.28 1.57
N ARG A 292 15.50 18.06 2.19
CA ARG A 292 16.71 17.46 1.56
C ARG A 292 17.31 16.20 2.26
N PRO A 293 17.76 15.17 1.51
CA PRO A 293 18.49 14.00 2.05
C PRO A 293 19.86 14.39 2.64
N LEU A 294 20.38 13.59 3.57
CA LEU A 294 21.68 13.84 4.22
C LEU A 294 22.81 14.01 3.21
N ALA A 295 22.86 13.17 2.17
CA ALA A 295 23.86 13.24 1.10
C ALA A 295 23.91 14.60 0.38
N GLN A 296 22.86 15.42 0.48
CA GLN A 296 22.75 16.74 -0.13
C GLN A 296 22.91 17.91 0.85
N LEU A 297 23.05 17.64 2.16
CA LEU A 297 23.27 18.66 3.16
C LEU A 297 24.71 19.18 3.14
N ARG A 298 24.87 20.47 3.41
CA ARG A 298 26.18 21.12 3.57
C ARG A 298 26.38 21.57 5.01
N LEU A 299 27.63 21.60 5.47
CA LEU A 299 27.98 22.20 6.76
C LEU A 299 27.51 23.66 6.81
N GLY A 300 26.96 24.07 7.96
CA GLY A 300 26.36 25.38 8.18
C GLY A 300 24.91 25.51 7.70
N GLN A 301 24.35 24.53 6.98
CA GLN A 301 22.97 24.60 6.49
C GLN A 301 21.96 24.41 7.64
N PRO A 302 20.93 25.27 7.77
CA PRO A 302 19.92 25.12 8.83
C PRO A 302 18.93 23.99 8.52
N ILE A 303 18.81 23.07 9.46
CA ILE A 303 17.82 21.99 9.50
C ILE A 303 16.81 22.24 10.63
N ALA A 304 15.60 21.72 10.50
CA ALA A 304 14.57 21.82 11.53
C ALA A 304 14.88 20.83 12.67
N VAL A 305 14.80 21.32 13.89
CA VAL A 305 14.94 20.54 15.13
C VAL A 305 13.76 20.84 16.04
N ALA A 306 13.44 19.94 16.98
CA ALA A 306 12.42 20.22 17.99
C ALA A 306 12.83 21.42 18.86
N GLY A 307 12.02 22.48 18.82
CA GLY A 307 12.13 23.64 19.70
C GLY A 307 11.29 23.45 20.98
N GLU A 308 10.17 22.75 20.88
CA GLU A 308 9.33 22.34 21.99
C GLU A 308 8.73 20.95 21.71
N LEU A 309 8.88 20.01 22.66
CA LEU A 309 8.34 18.65 22.56
C LEU A 309 7.57 18.29 23.84
N PRO A 310 6.33 18.78 24.02
CA PRO A 310 5.64 18.78 25.31
C PRO A 310 5.04 17.40 25.67
N ILE A 311 5.85 16.36 25.60
CA ILE A 311 5.48 14.98 25.92
C ILE A 311 5.86 14.69 27.38
N PHE A 312 4.86 14.40 28.20
CA PHE A 312 5.03 14.06 29.60
C PHE A 312 4.16 12.86 29.93
N GLY A 313 4.65 12.01 30.83
CA GLY A 313 3.85 10.92 31.34
C GLY A 313 2.94 11.36 32.48
N ARG A 314 2.45 10.38 33.25
CA ARG A 314 1.52 10.60 34.36
C ARG A 314 2.04 10.04 35.68
N ALA A 315 3.19 9.36 35.67
CA ALA A 315 3.70 8.70 36.86
C ALA A 315 4.22 9.73 37.88
N GLU A 316 3.90 9.53 39.15
CA GLU A 316 4.52 10.22 40.28
C GLU A 316 5.00 9.18 41.30
N PRO A 317 6.04 8.39 40.97
CA PRO A 317 6.44 7.25 41.81
C PRO A 317 7.17 7.68 43.09
N LEU A 318 7.61 8.94 43.16
CA LEU A 318 8.35 9.49 44.29
C LEU A 318 7.68 10.79 44.78
N PRO A 319 7.63 11.01 46.11
CA PRO A 319 7.33 12.31 46.69
C PRO A 319 8.25 13.40 46.14
N PRO A 320 7.78 14.66 45.97
CA PRO A 320 8.58 15.76 45.41
C PRO A 320 9.94 15.94 46.10
N GLU A 321 10.02 15.73 47.42
CA GLU A 321 11.28 15.86 48.15
C GLU A 321 12.29 14.76 47.81
N LEU A 322 11.83 13.52 47.59
CA LEU A 322 12.70 12.45 47.12
C LEU A 322 13.13 12.67 45.67
N VAL A 323 12.28 13.25 44.83
CA VAL A 323 12.66 13.71 43.48
C VAL A 323 13.75 14.79 43.54
N ARG A 324 13.63 15.76 44.44
CA ARG A 324 14.68 16.77 44.67
C ARG A 324 15.99 16.14 45.12
N LEU A 325 15.94 15.22 46.09
CA LEU A 325 17.11 14.50 46.60
C LEU A 325 17.85 13.77 45.47
N LEU A 326 17.11 13.09 44.59
CA LEU A 326 17.65 12.44 43.40
C LEU A 326 18.32 13.45 42.46
N GLY A 327 17.68 14.58 42.19
CA GLY A 327 18.24 15.62 41.33
C GLY A 327 19.54 16.23 41.88
N TYR A 328 19.63 16.44 43.19
CA TYR A 328 20.88 16.87 43.83
C TYR A 328 21.99 15.83 43.73
N ALA A 329 21.64 14.54 43.90
CA ALA A 329 22.59 13.43 43.76
C ALA A 329 23.16 13.34 42.34
N LEU A 330 22.32 13.55 41.32
CA LEU A 330 22.74 13.59 39.92
C LEU A 330 23.65 14.79 39.62
N GLY A 331 23.30 15.98 40.12
CA GLY A 331 24.01 17.23 39.82
C GLY A 331 25.36 17.41 40.51
N CYS A 332 25.45 17.21 41.83
CA CYS A 332 26.71 17.43 42.58
C CYS A 332 27.45 16.12 42.91
N GLY A 333 26.85 14.96 42.62
CA GLY A 333 27.31 13.67 43.13
C GLY A 333 26.83 13.41 44.56
N ALA A 334 26.86 12.14 44.97
CA ALA A 334 26.46 11.72 46.31
C ALA A 334 27.66 11.24 47.14
N SER A 335 27.65 11.56 48.43
CA SER A 335 28.44 10.88 49.46
C SER A 335 27.59 9.81 50.13
N ASP A 336 28.21 8.94 50.96
CA ASP A 336 27.48 7.92 51.74
C ASP A 336 26.39 8.53 52.66
N ALA A 337 26.49 9.82 53.01
CA ALA A 337 25.58 10.49 53.94
C ALA A 337 24.44 11.24 53.26
N ALA A 338 24.76 12.02 52.22
CA ALA A 338 23.85 12.88 51.46
C ALA A 338 24.55 13.37 50.17
N PRO A 339 23.79 13.87 49.18
CA PRO A 339 24.34 14.73 48.14
C PRO A 339 25.05 15.94 48.76
N VAL A 340 26.32 16.13 48.41
CA VAL A 340 27.12 17.27 48.86
C VAL A 340 27.31 18.18 47.66
N CYS A 341 26.85 19.43 47.79
CA CYS A 341 27.07 20.44 46.78
C CYS A 341 28.02 21.53 47.30
N PRO A 342 29.32 21.45 47.00
CA PRO A 342 30.30 22.42 47.51
C PRO A 342 30.01 23.86 47.06
N ALA A 343 29.35 24.02 45.92
CA ALA A 343 28.99 25.31 45.34
C ALA A 343 27.84 26.00 46.09
N ASP A 344 26.97 25.25 46.79
CA ASP A 344 25.83 25.79 47.52
C ASP A 344 25.58 25.01 48.84
N PRO A 345 25.98 25.57 49.99
CA PRO A 345 25.74 24.97 51.30
C PRO A 345 24.25 24.79 51.64
N GLN A 346 23.34 25.59 51.08
CA GLN A 346 21.90 25.47 51.32
C GLN A 346 21.33 24.21 50.70
N ILE A 347 21.76 23.89 49.47
CA ILE A 347 21.39 22.63 48.80
C ILE A 347 21.90 21.43 49.60
N THR A 348 23.12 21.51 50.12
CA THR A 348 23.70 20.45 50.96
C THR A 348 22.89 20.24 52.25
N ALA A 349 22.46 21.32 52.90
CA ALA A 349 21.63 21.27 54.09
C ALA A 349 20.21 20.71 53.80
N GLU A 350 19.58 21.14 52.71
CA GLU A 350 18.28 20.63 52.28
C GLU A 350 18.35 19.14 51.95
N ALA A 351 19.35 18.71 51.16
CA ALA A 351 19.54 17.30 50.80
C ALA A 351 19.75 16.43 52.05
N SER A 352 20.55 16.90 53.01
CA SER A 352 20.77 16.21 54.28
C SER A 352 19.49 16.09 55.11
N ALA A 353 18.67 17.15 55.16
CA ALA A 353 17.40 17.15 55.87
C ALA A 353 16.37 16.19 55.23
N ILE A 354 16.31 16.15 53.90
CA ILE A 354 15.44 15.21 53.17
C ILE A 354 15.91 13.77 53.41
N ALA A 355 17.21 13.49 53.28
CA ALA A 355 17.78 12.17 53.53
C ALA A 355 17.51 11.71 54.97
N ALA A 356 17.75 12.56 55.97
CA ALA A 356 17.47 12.24 57.37
C ALA A 356 15.99 11.93 57.64
N ARG A 357 15.07 12.60 56.92
CA ARG A 357 13.62 12.43 57.10
C ARG A 357 13.06 11.18 56.43
N PHE A 358 13.52 10.84 55.21
CA PHE A 358 12.95 9.76 54.41
C PHE A 358 13.81 8.49 54.36
N LEU A 359 15.11 8.59 54.59
CA LEU A 359 16.10 7.50 54.44
C LEU A 359 17.10 7.54 55.60
N PRO A 360 16.68 7.24 56.85
CA PRO A 360 17.55 7.36 58.01
C PRO A 360 18.68 6.32 57.99
N GLY A 361 19.90 6.78 57.65
CA GLY A 361 21.13 5.98 57.69
C GLY A 361 21.86 5.92 56.35
N HIS A 362 23.19 5.95 56.41
CA HIS A 362 24.07 6.03 55.23
C HIS A 362 23.89 4.83 54.28
N SER A 363 23.70 3.62 54.83
CA SER A 363 23.47 2.41 54.03
C SER A 363 22.13 2.40 53.29
N GLN A 364 21.08 3.05 53.84
CA GLN A 364 19.78 3.14 53.18
C GLN A 364 19.79 4.15 52.03
N LEU A 365 20.46 5.29 52.22
CA LEU A 365 20.60 6.28 51.15
C LEU A 365 21.42 5.72 49.98
N ALA A 366 22.55 5.08 50.26
CA ALA A 366 23.39 4.48 49.22
C ALA A 366 22.64 3.37 48.45
N ALA A 367 21.89 2.51 49.17
CA ALA A 367 21.06 1.48 48.55
C ALA A 367 19.92 2.08 47.71
N TRP A 368 19.26 3.14 48.20
CA TRP A 368 18.19 3.83 47.48
C TRP A 368 18.73 4.54 46.24
N LEU A 369 19.82 5.32 46.36
CA LEU A 369 20.45 5.97 45.20
C LEU A 369 20.94 4.93 44.18
N GLY A 370 21.43 3.78 44.62
CA GLY A 370 21.82 2.67 43.75
C GLY A 370 20.66 2.08 42.93
N GLN A 371 19.40 2.28 43.34
CA GLN A 371 18.21 1.87 42.57
C GLN A 371 17.86 2.87 41.46
N TRP A 372 18.22 4.14 41.61
CA TRP A 372 17.74 5.24 40.74
C TRP A 372 18.85 5.89 39.90
N VAL A 373 20.09 5.84 40.35
CA VAL A 373 21.23 6.49 39.68
C VAL A 373 22.04 5.42 38.96
N ALA A 374 21.90 5.35 37.64
CA ALA A 374 22.67 4.44 36.80
C ALA A 374 24.18 4.76 36.84
N PRO A 375 25.07 3.79 36.50
CA PRO A 375 26.53 3.99 36.52
C PRO A 375 27.03 5.21 35.73
N GLY A 376 26.31 5.61 34.68
CA GLY A 376 26.61 6.80 33.86
C GLY A 376 26.09 8.13 34.43
N ARG A 377 25.45 8.14 35.61
CA ARG A 377 24.78 9.32 36.23
C ARG A 377 23.73 10.00 35.36
N GLY A 378 23.07 9.26 34.46
CA GLY A 378 21.93 9.75 33.68
C GLY A 378 20.63 9.81 34.50
N PHE A 379 19.57 10.35 33.89
CA PHE A 379 18.23 10.25 34.47
C PHE A 379 17.80 8.76 34.50
N PRO A 380 17.08 8.31 35.54
CA PRO A 380 16.50 6.97 35.52
C PRO A 380 15.53 6.84 34.35
N ALA A 381 15.45 5.66 33.73
CA ALA A 381 14.61 5.43 32.56
C ALA A 381 13.12 5.77 32.84
N GLU A 382 12.68 5.47 34.06
CA GLU A 382 11.34 5.76 34.56
C GLU A 382 11.03 7.26 34.61
N ALA A 383 12.05 8.12 34.78
CA ALA A 383 11.84 9.57 34.87
C ALA A 383 11.23 10.17 33.60
N TRP A 384 11.43 9.54 32.45
CA TRP A 384 10.83 10.01 31.20
C TRP A 384 9.30 9.85 31.18
N ALA A 385 8.77 8.84 31.89
CA ALA A 385 7.33 8.61 32.05
C ALA A 385 6.70 9.37 33.24
N TRP A 386 7.48 10.22 33.94
CA TRP A 386 6.98 11.01 35.06
C TRP A 386 6.07 12.15 34.59
N SER A 387 5.24 12.63 35.52
CA SER A 387 4.40 13.82 35.31
C SER A 387 5.27 15.04 34.99
N ARG A 388 4.68 16.00 34.25
CA ARG A 388 5.33 17.29 33.96
C ARG A 388 5.88 17.97 35.23
N ARG A 389 5.16 17.83 36.35
CA ARG A 389 5.54 18.38 37.65
C ARG A 389 6.77 17.66 38.23
N ALA A 390 6.76 16.33 38.23
CA ALA A 390 7.87 15.53 38.77
C ALA A 390 9.15 15.68 37.93
N LEU A 391 9.05 15.67 36.59
CA LEU A 391 10.21 15.90 35.72
C LEU A 391 10.76 17.33 35.85
N ALA A 392 9.88 18.33 36.01
CA ALA A 392 10.30 19.71 36.29
C ALA A 392 11.06 19.79 37.62
N GLU A 393 10.60 19.09 38.65
CA GLU A 393 11.25 19.08 39.97
C GLU A 393 12.62 18.40 39.93
N LEU A 394 12.75 17.29 39.19
CA LEU A 394 14.03 16.63 38.96
C LEU A 394 15.00 17.60 38.27
N LEU A 395 14.58 18.18 37.14
CA LEU A 395 15.39 19.10 36.36
C LEU A 395 15.76 20.36 37.15
N ARG A 396 14.82 20.92 37.92
CA ARG A 396 15.04 22.05 38.85
C ARG A 396 16.17 21.73 39.82
N ALA A 397 16.13 20.57 40.48
CA ALA A 397 17.13 20.17 41.46
C ALA A 397 18.51 19.92 40.81
N VAL A 398 18.55 19.27 39.65
CA VAL A 398 19.79 19.05 38.89
C VAL A 398 20.43 20.37 38.46
N VAL A 399 19.66 21.28 37.85
CA VAL A 399 20.18 22.56 37.35
C VAL A 399 20.53 23.51 38.49
N SER A 400 19.81 23.48 39.61
CA SER A 400 20.15 24.33 40.77
C SER A 400 21.47 23.92 41.42
N SER A 401 21.87 22.66 41.24
CA SER A 401 23.00 22.06 41.92
C SER A 401 24.25 22.03 41.00
N ALA A 402 24.06 21.79 39.71
CA ALA A 402 25.14 21.78 38.70
C ALA A 402 25.22 23.08 37.85
N GLY A 403 24.26 23.98 37.99
CA GLY A 403 24.12 25.18 37.15
C GLY A 403 24.51 26.48 37.85
N ARG A 404 24.88 27.47 37.04
CA ARG A 404 25.20 28.83 37.47
C ARG A 404 24.55 29.85 36.53
N VAL A 405 24.19 31.00 37.07
CA VAL A 405 23.70 32.14 36.27
C VAL A 405 24.85 33.11 36.04
N ALA A 406 25.10 33.46 34.78
CA ALA A 406 26.05 34.47 34.38
C ALA A 406 25.32 35.66 33.74
N LEU A 407 25.76 36.89 34.04
CA LEU A 407 25.28 38.10 33.36
C LEU A 407 26.16 38.34 32.12
N ALA A 408 25.55 38.31 30.94
CA ALA A 408 26.19 38.64 29.67
C ALA A 408 25.62 39.98 29.12
N PRO A 409 26.30 40.64 28.16
CA PRO A 409 25.81 41.88 27.56
C PRO A 409 24.41 41.77 26.95
N GLN A 410 24.00 40.57 26.53
CA GLN A 410 22.71 40.27 25.89
C GLN A 410 21.63 39.80 26.89
N GLY A 411 21.94 39.71 28.19
CA GLY A 411 21.01 39.26 29.23
C GLY A 411 21.61 38.19 30.16
N ALA A 412 20.81 37.72 31.12
CA ALA A 412 21.18 36.61 31.97
C ALA A 412 21.27 35.31 31.15
N GLN A 413 22.25 34.47 31.44
CA GLN A 413 22.46 33.16 30.82
C GLN A 413 22.59 32.09 31.90
N ILE A 414 22.06 30.89 31.64
CA ILE A 414 22.20 29.74 32.54
C ILE A 414 23.25 28.81 31.94
N HIS A 415 24.26 28.46 32.74
CA HIS A 415 25.35 27.57 32.36
C HIS A 415 25.33 26.36 33.29
N ILE A 416 25.27 25.16 32.72
CA ILE A 416 25.32 23.90 33.46
C ILE A 416 26.57 23.16 32.99
N ALA A 417 27.32 22.58 33.92
CA ALA A 417 28.51 21.80 33.60
C ALA A 417 28.45 20.44 34.30
N THR A 418 28.76 19.38 33.57
CA THR A 418 28.81 18.02 34.12
C THR A 418 29.91 17.20 33.43
N PRO A 419 30.63 16.33 34.15
CA PRO A 419 31.56 15.38 33.53
C PRO A 419 30.85 14.22 32.84
N SER A 420 29.56 13.98 33.10
CA SER A 420 28.80 12.91 32.47
C SER A 420 28.16 13.36 31.15
N ARG A 421 28.55 12.70 30.05
CA ARG A 421 27.91 12.86 28.73
C ARG A 421 26.42 12.50 28.78
N GLN A 422 26.07 11.41 29.47
CA GLN A 422 24.69 10.94 29.55
C GLN A 422 23.81 11.96 30.29
N LEU A 423 24.27 12.45 31.44
CA LEU A 423 23.55 13.47 32.20
C LEU A 423 23.38 14.75 31.37
N ALA A 424 24.41 15.15 30.62
CA ALA A 424 24.33 16.32 29.76
C ALA A 424 23.27 16.15 28.66
N ALA A 425 23.22 14.99 28.01
CA ALA A 425 22.22 14.67 26.99
C ALA A 425 20.80 14.61 27.58
N ASP A 426 20.64 14.04 28.79
CA ASP A 426 19.35 13.94 29.47
C ASP A 426 18.82 15.32 29.89
N ILE A 427 19.67 16.18 30.48
CA ILE A 427 19.31 17.57 30.80
C ILE A 427 18.93 18.32 29.52
N HIS A 428 19.72 18.17 28.46
CA HIS A 428 19.48 18.84 27.18
C HIS A 428 18.13 18.44 26.56
N HIS A 429 17.80 17.14 26.53
CA HIS A 429 16.51 16.64 26.04
C HIS A 429 15.34 17.06 26.95
N ALA A 430 15.52 17.03 28.27
CA ALA A 430 14.49 17.45 29.22
C ALA A 430 14.13 18.93 29.05
N LEU A 431 15.11 19.81 28.80
CA LEU A 431 14.87 21.23 28.50
C LEU A 431 13.99 21.42 27.24
N VAL A 432 14.18 20.60 26.19
CA VAL A 432 13.35 20.62 24.97
C VAL A 432 11.89 20.25 25.29
N ARG A 433 11.65 19.31 26.22
CA ARG A 433 10.27 18.98 26.65
C ARG A 433 9.56 20.17 27.29
N PHE A 434 10.31 21.07 27.93
CA PHE A 434 9.79 22.32 28.48
C PHE A 434 9.85 23.51 27.50
N GLY A 435 10.22 23.29 26.23
CA GLY A 435 10.32 24.34 25.22
C GLY A 435 11.42 25.36 25.50
N VAL A 436 12.48 24.93 26.19
CA VAL A 436 13.67 25.73 26.52
C VAL A 436 14.81 25.30 25.60
N PHE A 437 15.24 26.18 24.71
CA PHE A 437 16.33 25.90 23.79
C PHE A 437 17.70 26.14 24.46
N ALA A 438 18.59 25.16 24.35
CA ALA A 438 19.93 25.23 24.93
C ALA A 438 21.00 24.71 23.95
N ALA A 439 22.21 25.25 24.05
CA ALA A 439 23.38 24.74 23.34
C ALA A 439 24.13 23.74 24.23
N LEU A 440 24.52 22.59 23.69
CA LEU A 440 25.34 21.56 24.31
C LEU A 440 26.70 21.51 23.61
N ALA A 441 27.79 21.55 24.38
CA ALA A 441 29.15 21.42 23.87
C ALA A 441 30.01 20.59 24.81
N SER A 442 31.03 19.94 24.26
CA SER A 442 32.08 19.27 25.04
C SER A 442 33.33 20.15 25.02
N GLU A 443 33.91 20.40 26.20
CA GLU A 443 35.18 21.08 26.38
C GLU A 443 36.10 20.20 27.25
N GLY A 444 36.95 19.41 26.60
CA GLY A 444 37.75 18.38 27.27
C GLY A 444 36.85 17.27 27.83
N GLU A 445 37.01 16.94 29.11
CA GLU A 445 36.18 15.93 29.80
C GLU A 445 34.85 16.48 30.36
N ILE A 446 34.58 17.78 30.18
CA ILE A 446 33.40 18.44 30.75
C ILE A 446 32.42 18.81 29.65
N TRP A 447 31.16 18.41 29.83
CA TRP A 447 30.04 18.79 28.99
C TRP A 447 29.35 20.03 29.55
N ARG A 448 29.07 21.00 28.69
CA ARG A 448 28.46 22.28 29.05
C ARG A 448 27.16 22.51 28.30
N ILE A 449 26.12 22.85 29.05
CA ILE A 449 24.81 23.25 28.52
C ILE A 449 24.64 24.73 28.80
N ARG A 450 24.29 25.50 27.77
CA ARG A 450 24.12 26.95 27.86
C ARG A 450 22.75 27.36 27.34
N ILE A 451 21.94 27.93 28.24
CA ILE A 451 20.69 28.62 27.90
C ILE A 451 21.04 30.10 27.75
N ALA A 452 21.18 30.56 26.50
CA ALA A 452 21.75 31.86 26.19
C ALA A 452 20.70 32.94 25.87
N GLN A 453 19.55 32.55 25.32
CA GLN A 453 18.54 33.50 24.85
C GLN A 453 17.65 33.97 26.01
N PRO A 454 17.35 35.27 26.12
CA PRO A 454 16.50 35.80 27.18
C PRO A 454 15.13 35.11 27.27
N ALA A 455 14.50 34.79 26.14
CA ALA A 455 13.22 34.10 26.08
C ALA A 455 13.30 32.68 26.68
N ASP A 456 14.37 31.94 26.41
CA ASP A 456 14.57 30.59 26.96
C ASP A 456 14.87 30.62 28.46
N VAL A 457 15.61 31.64 28.93
CA VAL A 457 15.84 31.86 30.37
C VAL A 457 14.52 32.17 31.09
N GLU A 458 13.65 32.97 30.47
CA GLU A 458 12.32 33.24 31.00
C GLU A 458 11.43 31.99 31.00
N ARG A 459 11.42 31.21 29.92
CA ARG A 459 10.71 29.92 29.84
C ARG A 459 11.20 28.95 30.90
N TYR A 460 12.52 28.84 31.11
CA TYR A 460 13.11 28.05 32.19
C TYR A 460 12.61 28.51 33.56
N GLN A 461 12.68 29.83 33.84
CA GLN A 461 12.25 30.38 35.13
C GLN A 461 10.75 30.14 35.39
N ARG A 462 9.92 30.24 34.36
CA ARG A 462 8.46 30.11 34.45
C ARG A 462 8.00 28.65 34.57
N ARG A 463 8.62 27.75 33.80
CA ARG A 463 8.17 26.35 33.65
C ARG A 463 8.90 25.36 34.56
N ILE A 464 10.15 25.66 34.95
CA ILE A 464 11.01 24.80 35.78
C ILE A 464 11.40 25.53 37.08
N GLY A 465 12.06 26.68 36.99
CA GLY A 465 12.50 27.48 38.15
C GLY A 465 13.77 26.98 38.84
N TRP A 466 14.05 27.49 40.04
CA TRP A 466 15.21 27.10 40.88
C TRP A 466 14.75 26.41 42.15
N ALA A 467 15.62 25.59 42.74
CA ALA A 467 15.41 24.95 44.03
C ALA A 467 15.34 25.99 45.15
N GLY A 468 14.50 25.75 46.17
CA GLY A 468 14.36 26.66 47.31
C GLY A 468 13.40 27.86 47.15
N GLN A 469 12.51 27.89 46.15
CA GLN A 469 11.47 28.95 46.05
C GLN A 469 10.04 28.41 46.16
N PRO A 470 9.29 28.80 47.21
CA PRO A 470 7.94 29.33 47.07
C PRO A 470 8.05 30.86 46.97
N ALA A 471 7.75 31.42 45.79
CA ALA A 471 7.85 32.85 45.43
C ALA A 471 9.30 33.41 45.33
N PRO A 472 9.53 34.47 44.50
CA PRO A 472 10.85 34.80 43.95
C PRO A 472 11.85 35.37 44.98
N SER A 473 13.08 34.85 44.93
CA SER A 473 14.21 35.27 45.77
C SER A 473 14.72 36.68 45.44
N PRO A 474 15.51 37.32 46.33
CA PRO A 474 16.12 38.63 46.08
C PRO A 474 17.03 38.69 44.84
N LEU A 475 17.62 37.56 44.43
CA LEU A 475 18.39 37.40 43.19
C LEU A 475 17.48 37.43 41.95
N ALA A 476 16.30 36.80 42.01
CA ALA A 476 15.27 36.90 40.98
C ALA A 476 14.69 38.33 40.87
N ARG A 477 14.58 39.07 41.99
CA ARG A 477 14.22 40.51 41.97
C ARG A 477 15.30 41.39 41.35
N ARG A 478 16.58 41.03 41.50
CA ARG A 478 17.71 41.72 40.85
C ARG A 478 17.76 41.45 39.34
N ALA A 479 17.54 40.21 38.93
CA ALA A 479 17.43 39.84 37.50
C ALA A 479 16.21 40.52 36.84
N ALA A 480 15.05 40.51 37.50
CA ALA A 480 13.83 41.17 37.03
C ALA A 480 13.96 42.71 36.98
N ARG A 481 14.62 43.34 37.97
CA ARG A 481 14.91 44.80 37.94
C ARG A 481 15.94 45.18 36.88
N ALA A 482 16.90 44.31 36.56
CA ALA A 482 17.88 44.54 35.51
C ALA A 482 17.27 44.42 34.10
N LEU A 483 16.23 43.60 33.94
CA LEU A 483 15.51 43.38 32.66
C LEU A 483 14.34 44.36 32.43
N ALA A 484 13.90 45.07 33.46
CA ALA A 484 12.77 46.02 33.38
C ALA A 484 12.93 47.22 32.41
N PRO A 485 14.13 47.79 32.14
CA PRO A 485 14.21 48.98 31.28
C PRO A 485 13.99 48.72 29.78
N ALA A 486 14.04 47.46 29.33
CA ALA A 486 13.89 47.12 27.91
C ALA A 486 12.41 46.93 27.49
N ALA A 487 11.53 46.53 28.41
CA ALA A 487 10.12 46.27 28.11
C ALA A 487 9.24 47.54 28.09
N ALA A 488 9.66 48.61 28.76
CA ALA A 488 8.90 49.86 28.83
C ALA A 488 8.93 50.69 27.53
N ALA A 489 9.78 50.34 26.56
CA ALA A 489 9.90 51.08 25.29
C ALA A 489 8.79 50.76 24.27
N TYR A 490 8.00 49.68 24.46
CA TYR A 490 7.03 49.21 23.45
C TYR A 490 5.59 49.00 23.95
N GLY A 491 5.26 49.35 25.20
CA GLY A 491 3.88 49.54 25.67
C GLY A 491 2.81 48.53 25.20
N LEU A 492 2.85 47.29 25.69
CA LEU A 492 1.74 46.32 25.54
C LEU A 492 1.22 45.85 26.91
N PRO A 493 -0.11 45.70 27.09
CA PRO A 493 -0.72 45.34 28.37
C PRO A 493 -0.61 43.83 28.70
N PRO A 494 -0.64 43.42 29.99
CA PRO A 494 -0.21 42.10 30.42
C PRO A 494 -1.23 40.95 30.30
N GLU A 495 -2.40 41.14 29.67
CA GLU A 495 -3.52 40.19 29.78
C GLU A 495 -4.16 39.81 28.44
N ALA A 496 -3.48 40.01 27.31
CA ALA A 496 -3.99 39.71 25.96
C ALA A 496 -3.13 38.73 25.12
N LEU A 497 -2.33 37.85 25.74
CA LEU A 497 -1.54 36.81 25.05
C LEU A 497 -1.70 35.41 25.68
N ALA A 498 -2.89 35.13 26.22
CA ALA A 498 -3.32 33.76 26.48
C ALA A 498 -4.11 33.28 25.26
N ASP A 499 -3.64 32.21 24.62
CA ASP A 499 -4.31 31.45 23.57
C ASP A 499 -4.74 32.22 22.31
N SER A 500 -3.78 32.65 21.48
CA SER A 500 -3.93 32.69 20.01
C SER A 500 -2.70 33.32 19.33
N GLN A 501 -1.70 32.49 19.04
CA GLN A 501 -0.89 32.51 17.82
C GLN A 501 0.08 31.34 17.97
N ALA A 502 -0.13 30.29 17.17
CA ALA A 502 0.69 29.10 17.17
C ALA A 502 2.12 29.44 16.71
N GLU A 503 3.03 29.69 17.65
CA GLU A 503 4.47 29.64 17.35
C GLU A 503 4.81 28.21 16.86
N PRO A 504 5.62 28.06 15.80
CA PRO A 504 6.05 26.74 15.34
C PRO A 504 6.84 26.02 16.45
N SER A 505 6.52 24.75 16.71
CA SER A 505 7.21 23.91 17.71
C SER A 505 8.62 23.48 17.27
N ILE A 506 9.07 23.93 16.09
CA ILE A 506 10.37 23.66 15.50
C ILE A 506 11.28 24.90 15.58
N ALA A 507 12.59 24.66 15.72
CA ALA A 507 13.64 25.67 15.63
C ALA A 507 14.58 25.34 14.46
N TRP A 508 15.26 26.35 13.91
CA TRP A 508 16.26 26.17 12.86
C TRP A 508 17.66 26.10 13.48
N ASP A 509 18.38 25.03 13.21
CA ASP A 509 19.73 24.82 13.73
C ASP A 509 20.69 24.37 12.64
N ALA A 510 21.91 24.90 12.64
CA ALA A 510 22.88 24.67 11.56
C ALA A 510 23.57 23.31 11.72
N VAL A 511 23.81 22.59 10.62
CA VAL A 511 24.62 21.37 10.63
C VAL A 511 26.08 21.73 10.95
N ALA A 512 26.64 21.15 12.01
CA ALA A 512 28.01 21.38 12.47
C ALA A 512 28.99 20.31 11.97
N SER A 513 28.60 19.03 11.95
CA SER A 513 29.39 17.95 11.37
C SER A 513 28.52 16.83 10.79
N ILE A 514 29.07 16.10 9.82
CA ILE A 514 28.53 14.86 9.25
C ILE A 514 29.69 13.86 9.21
N GLU A 515 29.58 12.75 9.94
CA GLU A 515 30.64 11.76 10.14
C GLU A 515 30.14 10.38 9.74
N ALA A 516 30.86 9.66 8.86
CA ALA A 516 30.55 8.26 8.58
C ALA A 516 30.88 7.39 9.80
N ILE A 517 29.92 6.60 10.28
CA ILE A 517 30.08 5.73 11.46
C ILE A 517 30.08 4.23 11.11
N GLY A 518 29.84 3.89 9.85
CA GLY A 518 29.87 2.50 9.36
C GLY A 518 28.54 1.75 9.50
N PRO A 519 28.54 0.44 9.24
CA PRO A 519 27.33 -0.37 9.18
C PRO A 519 26.68 -0.54 10.55
N HIS A 520 25.38 -0.25 10.64
CA HIS A 520 24.56 -0.47 11.84
C HIS A 520 23.25 -1.15 11.46
N HIS A 521 22.66 -1.89 12.40
CA HIS A 521 21.32 -2.45 12.23
C HIS A 521 20.27 -1.32 12.36
N VAL A 522 19.44 -1.14 11.32
CA VAL A 522 18.56 0.01 11.14
C VAL A 522 17.09 -0.41 10.99
N TYR A 523 16.19 0.49 11.36
CA TYR A 523 14.75 0.29 11.43
C TYR A 523 14.01 1.48 10.83
N ASP A 524 12.76 1.30 10.42
CA ASP A 524 11.88 2.31 9.82
C ASP A 524 10.45 2.24 10.41
N LEU A 525 9.75 3.38 10.43
CA LEU A 525 8.38 3.52 10.95
C LEU A 525 7.49 4.21 9.89
N THR A 526 6.40 3.57 9.48
CA THR A 526 5.46 4.14 8.49
C THR A 526 4.33 4.89 9.18
N ILE A 527 3.89 6.05 8.68
CA ILE A 527 2.77 6.85 9.23
C ILE A 527 1.70 7.07 8.13
N PRO A 528 0.40 6.75 8.33
CA PRO A 528 -0.61 6.67 7.26
C PRO A 528 -1.13 8.01 6.70
N ARG A 529 -0.82 9.15 7.34
CA ARG A 529 -1.13 10.50 6.85
C ARG A 529 0.20 11.20 6.67
N GLY A 530 0.39 12.01 5.63
CA GLY A 530 1.63 12.77 5.32
C GLY A 530 2.07 13.81 6.37
N GLU A 531 1.99 13.46 7.65
CA GLU A 531 2.53 14.10 8.82
C GLU A 531 3.92 13.50 9.05
N ASN A 532 4.96 14.32 9.05
CA ASN A 532 6.34 13.86 9.00
C ASN A 532 6.87 13.41 10.38
N PHE A 533 7.45 12.22 10.50
CA PHE A 533 8.86 12.21 10.95
C PHE A 533 9.71 12.28 9.69
N ILE A 534 10.89 12.89 9.78
CA ILE A 534 11.63 13.23 8.59
C ILE A 534 12.13 11.99 7.86
N ALA A 535 11.50 11.75 6.72
CA ALA A 535 11.81 10.68 5.79
C ALA A 535 11.28 11.07 4.38
N GLN A 536 11.79 12.17 3.85
CA GLN A 536 11.60 12.87 2.58
C GLN A 536 11.83 12.11 1.28
N ASP A 537 10.73 11.95 0.58
CA ASP A 537 10.56 12.60 -0.72
C ASP A 537 11.63 12.34 -1.78
N VAL A 538 11.96 11.05 -1.96
CA VAL A 538 12.30 10.54 -3.29
C VAL A 538 11.14 9.68 -3.80
N VAL A 539 10.86 9.99 -5.07
CA VAL A 539 9.85 9.50 -6.00
C VAL A 539 9.66 7.99 -5.99
N VAL A 540 8.40 7.56 -5.82
CA VAL A 540 7.89 6.25 -6.20
C VAL A 540 8.24 5.92 -7.67
N HIS A 541 9.16 4.97 -7.88
CA HIS A 541 9.59 4.60 -9.24
C HIS A 541 8.46 3.93 -10.04
N ASN A 542 7.52 3.28 -9.33
CA ASN A 542 6.38 2.57 -9.88
C ASN A 542 5.45 3.56 -10.60
N THR A 543 5.01 4.61 -9.89
CA THR A 543 4.19 5.68 -10.46
C THR A 543 4.93 6.45 -11.55
N SER A 544 6.24 6.69 -11.40
CA SER A 544 7.01 7.39 -12.44
C SER A 544 7.11 6.62 -13.75
N PHE A 545 7.31 5.30 -13.70
CA PHE A 545 7.26 4.45 -14.89
C PHE A 545 5.84 4.41 -15.48
N ALA A 546 4.82 4.22 -14.63
CA ALA A 546 3.43 4.20 -15.05
C ALA A 546 2.99 5.52 -15.73
N MET A 547 3.41 6.66 -15.18
CA MET A 547 3.13 7.98 -15.75
C MET A 547 3.93 8.24 -17.03
N SER A 548 5.16 7.74 -17.13
CA SER A 548 5.94 7.83 -18.39
C SER A 548 5.31 6.98 -19.49
N LEU A 549 4.77 5.80 -19.13
CA LEU A 549 4.04 4.93 -20.03
C LEU A 549 2.68 5.55 -20.43
N ALA A 550 1.93 6.12 -19.49
CA ALA A 550 0.68 6.83 -19.78
C ALA A 550 0.90 8.00 -20.75
N HIS A 551 1.96 8.78 -20.51
CA HIS A 551 2.37 9.87 -21.40
C HIS A 551 2.78 9.35 -22.78
N GLY A 552 3.55 8.25 -22.85
CA GLY A 552 3.96 7.61 -24.11
C GLY A 552 2.77 7.15 -24.95
N VAL A 553 1.83 6.41 -24.34
CA VAL A 553 0.59 5.92 -24.98
C VAL A 553 -0.26 7.08 -25.49
N ALA A 554 -0.47 8.11 -24.67
CA ALA A 554 -1.29 9.26 -25.04
C ALA A 554 -0.62 10.17 -26.09
N SER A 555 0.71 10.30 -26.07
CA SER A 555 1.46 11.21 -26.94
C SER A 555 1.83 10.61 -28.30
N HIS A 556 2.14 9.30 -28.37
CA HIS A 556 2.60 8.65 -29.61
C HIS A 556 1.52 7.78 -30.25
N GLY A 557 0.60 7.23 -29.46
CA GLY A 557 -0.44 6.31 -29.92
C GLY A 557 -1.84 6.93 -30.05
N ASN A 558 -2.05 8.18 -29.62
CA ASN A 558 -3.39 8.77 -29.40
C ASN A 558 -4.30 7.89 -28.54
N GLY A 559 -3.73 6.97 -27.75
CA GLY A 559 -4.48 6.02 -26.95
C GLY A 559 -5.09 6.70 -25.74
N VAL A 560 -6.33 6.33 -25.39
CA VAL A 560 -7.04 6.91 -24.25
C VAL A 560 -6.62 6.18 -22.96
N VAL A 561 -6.13 6.93 -21.96
CA VAL A 561 -5.62 6.36 -20.70
C VAL A 561 -6.49 6.76 -19.52
N GLY A 562 -6.97 5.77 -18.76
CA GLY A 562 -7.65 5.97 -17.48
C GLY A 562 -6.72 5.66 -16.31
N ILE A 563 -6.49 6.62 -15.42
CA ILE A 563 -5.59 6.50 -14.26
C ILE A 563 -6.42 6.59 -12.97
N PHE A 564 -6.30 5.57 -12.13
CA PHE A 564 -6.86 5.52 -10.78
C PHE A 564 -5.72 5.65 -9.76
N SER A 565 -5.61 6.82 -9.14
CA SER A 565 -4.53 7.17 -8.21
C SER A 565 -5.05 7.17 -6.77
N LEU A 566 -4.75 6.11 -6.05
CA LEU A 566 -5.16 5.89 -4.65
C LEU A 566 -4.15 6.48 -3.66
N GLU A 567 -2.90 6.68 -4.07
CA GLU A 567 -1.83 7.27 -3.24
C GLU A 567 -1.67 8.78 -3.46
N MET A 568 -1.59 9.21 -4.73
CA MET A 568 -1.23 10.58 -5.11
C MET A 568 -2.45 11.40 -5.53
N SER A 569 -2.43 12.71 -5.27
CA SER A 569 -3.48 13.60 -5.78
C SER A 569 -3.30 13.89 -7.27
N ARG A 570 -4.41 14.25 -7.95
CA ARG A 570 -4.39 14.64 -9.37
C ARG A 570 -3.40 15.76 -9.65
N ASP A 571 -3.31 16.76 -8.78
CA ASP A 571 -2.38 17.88 -8.94
C ASP A 571 -0.91 17.42 -8.92
N GLN A 572 -0.57 16.45 -8.07
CA GLN A 572 0.78 15.91 -8.00
C GLN A 572 1.13 15.10 -9.26
N LEU A 573 0.17 14.37 -9.83
CA LEU A 573 0.36 13.66 -11.09
C LEU A 573 0.51 14.61 -12.28
N VAL A 574 -0.31 15.67 -12.36
CA VAL A 574 -0.22 16.70 -13.41
C VAL A 574 1.12 17.43 -13.35
N GLN A 575 1.60 17.77 -12.15
CA GLN A 575 2.93 18.39 -11.99
C GLN A 575 4.06 17.51 -12.55
N ARG A 576 3.97 16.19 -12.38
CA ARG A 576 4.93 15.25 -12.97
C ARG A 576 4.84 15.21 -14.49
N LEU A 577 3.64 15.18 -15.05
CA LEU A 577 3.44 15.25 -16.51
C LEU A 577 4.04 16.54 -17.10
N ILE A 578 3.84 17.68 -16.43
CA ILE A 578 4.46 18.96 -16.84
C ILE A 578 5.99 18.87 -16.74
N ALA A 579 6.54 18.27 -15.69
CA ALA A 579 7.99 18.08 -15.55
C ALA A 579 8.57 17.21 -16.67
N MET A 580 7.90 16.10 -17.00
CA MET A 580 8.27 15.17 -18.08
C MET A 580 8.25 15.84 -19.46
N GLU A 581 7.23 16.68 -19.71
CA GLU A 581 7.01 17.39 -20.96
C GLU A 581 7.95 18.58 -21.15
N THR A 582 8.27 19.31 -20.07
CA THR A 582 9.10 20.52 -20.12
C THR A 582 10.59 20.26 -19.90
N GLY A 583 10.95 19.12 -19.33
CA GLY A 583 12.31 18.85 -18.84
C GLY A 583 12.70 19.71 -17.63
N ILE A 584 11.74 20.43 -17.02
CA ILE A 584 11.99 21.23 -15.83
C ILE A 584 11.88 20.34 -14.60
N ASP A 585 12.86 20.46 -13.72
CA ASP A 585 12.91 19.78 -12.43
C ASP A 585 11.59 19.91 -11.65
N THR A 586 11.04 18.78 -11.21
CA THR A 586 9.74 18.70 -10.53
C THR A 586 9.70 19.55 -9.25
N HIS A 587 10.82 19.65 -8.52
CA HIS A 587 10.92 20.49 -7.34
C HIS A 587 10.81 21.98 -7.70
N LYS A 588 11.41 22.42 -8.81
CA LYS A 588 11.32 23.81 -9.26
C LYS A 588 9.89 24.20 -9.65
N LEU A 589 9.18 23.30 -10.33
CA LEU A 589 7.76 23.48 -10.67
C LEU A 589 6.90 23.56 -9.39
N ARG A 590 7.12 22.64 -8.44
CA ARG A 590 6.39 22.59 -7.17
C ARG A 590 6.61 23.82 -6.28
N THR A 591 7.83 24.36 -6.28
CA THR A 591 8.20 25.51 -5.43
C THR A 591 8.05 26.85 -6.13
N GLY A 592 7.55 26.90 -7.36
CA GLY A 592 7.37 28.14 -8.12
C GLY A 592 8.66 28.87 -8.50
N HIS A 593 9.82 28.22 -8.39
CA HIS A 593 11.13 28.79 -8.77
C HIS A 593 11.35 28.64 -10.29
N ILE A 594 10.41 29.14 -11.08
CA ILE A 594 10.41 29.08 -12.53
C ILE A 594 10.88 30.45 -13.05
N ARG A 595 11.88 30.46 -13.94
CA ARG A 595 12.33 31.70 -14.58
C ARG A 595 11.29 32.17 -15.60
N ASP A 596 11.21 33.47 -15.86
CA ASP A 596 10.24 34.05 -16.81
C ASP A 596 10.31 33.40 -18.21
N ASN A 597 11.51 33.05 -18.67
CA ASN A 597 11.71 32.35 -19.95
C ASN A 597 11.27 30.88 -19.94
N GLN A 598 11.15 30.25 -18.77
CA GLN A 598 10.65 28.88 -18.61
C GLN A 598 9.13 28.85 -18.46
N LEU A 599 8.51 29.96 -18.03
CA LEU A 599 7.06 30.06 -17.90
C LEU A 599 6.38 29.84 -19.25
N GLN A 600 6.95 30.38 -20.34
CA GLN A 600 6.45 30.14 -21.70
C GLN A 600 6.51 28.65 -22.08
N THR A 601 7.61 27.96 -21.77
CA THR A 601 7.75 26.50 -22.00
C THR A 601 6.72 25.70 -21.20
N VAL A 602 6.43 26.10 -19.96
CA VAL A 602 5.39 25.48 -19.14
C VAL A 602 4.00 25.69 -19.74
N MET A 603 3.67 26.90 -20.20
CA MET A 603 2.39 27.19 -20.84
C MET A 603 2.19 26.37 -22.13
N GLU A 604 3.23 26.25 -22.95
CA GLU A 604 3.20 25.42 -24.16
C GLU A 604 3.00 23.93 -23.83
N ALA A 605 3.70 23.41 -22.81
CA ALA A 605 3.51 22.05 -22.33
C ALA A 605 2.11 21.81 -21.78
N MET A 606 1.55 22.74 -21.00
CA MET A 606 0.18 22.66 -20.52
C MET A 606 -0.82 22.61 -21.67
N SER A 607 -0.60 23.38 -22.73
CA SER A 607 -1.47 23.33 -23.92
C SER A 607 -1.42 21.98 -24.62
N ARG A 608 -0.25 21.33 -24.70
CA ARG A 608 -0.11 19.98 -25.27
C ARG A 608 -0.78 18.94 -24.38
N LEU A 609 -0.49 18.96 -23.08
CA LEU A 609 -1.09 18.05 -22.10
C LEU A 609 -2.62 18.18 -22.05
N ALA A 610 -3.17 19.38 -22.19
CA ALA A 610 -4.61 19.62 -22.21
C ALA A 610 -5.32 18.94 -23.40
N SER A 611 -4.60 18.65 -24.48
CA SER A 611 -5.12 17.92 -25.64
C SER A 611 -4.96 16.39 -25.55
N MET A 612 -4.18 15.90 -24.59
CA MET A 612 -3.94 14.46 -24.43
C MET A 612 -5.14 13.77 -23.75
N PRO A 613 -5.56 12.58 -24.22
CA PRO A 613 -6.70 11.85 -23.66
C PRO A 613 -6.34 11.07 -22.38
N ILE A 614 -5.83 11.77 -21.36
CA ILE A 614 -5.51 11.20 -20.04
C ILE A 614 -6.58 11.61 -19.02
N TYR A 615 -7.25 10.62 -18.42
CA TYR A 615 -8.30 10.81 -17.43
C TYR A 615 -7.83 10.33 -16.06
N ILE A 616 -7.89 11.19 -15.03
CA ILE A 616 -7.38 10.88 -13.68
C ILE A 616 -8.51 10.90 -12.65
N GLU A 617 -8.58 9.85 -11.85
CA GLU A 617 -9.43 9.70 -10.68
C GLU A 617 -8.57 9.47 -9.44
N ASP A 618 -8.70 10.30 -8.41
CA ASP A 618 -7.81 10.34 -7.24
C ASP A 618 -8.52 10.09 -5.89
N THR A 619 -9.67 9.42 -5.93
CA THR A 619 -10.36 8.96 -4.70
C THR A 619 -9.52 7.90 -3.99
N ALA A 620 -9.23 8.09 -2.70
CA ALA A 620 -8.49 7.12 -1.88
C ALA A 620 -9.38 5.95 -1.42
N GLY A 621 -8.78 4.76 -1.25
CA GLY A 621 -9.46 3.60 -0.65
C GLY A 621 -10.59 3.00 -1.50
N MET A 622 -10.57 3.18 -2.82
CA MET A 622 -11.65 2.69 -3.68
C MET A 622 -11.76 1.17 -3.66
N SER A 623 -12.99 0.68 -3.74
CA SER A 623 -13.26 -0.74 -3.98
C SER A 623 -13.06 -1.11 -5.45
N ILE A 624 -12.89 -2.40 -5.72
CA ILE A 624 -12.84 -2.92 -7.10
C ILE A 624 -14.11 -2.57 -7.89
N MET A 625 -15.27 -2.52 -7.24
CA MET A 625 -16.54 -2.20 -7.90
C MET A 625 -16.60 -0.74 -8.35
N GLU A 626 -16.11 0.19 -7.51
CA GLU A 626 -16.02 1.60 -7.88
C GLU A 626 -15.08 1.81 -9.07
N VAL A 627 -13.92 1.14 -9.07
CA VAL A 627 -12.98 1.15 -10.21
C VAL A 627 -13.67 0.65 -11.48
N ARG A 628 -14.33 -0.52 -11.41
CA ARG A 628 -15.06 -1.09 -12.55
C ARG A 628 -16.14 -0.15 -13.06
N SER A 629 -16.97 0.41 -12.19
CA SER A 629 -18.07 1.32 -12.55
C SER A 629 -17.56 2.58 -13.25
N LYS A 630 -16.49 3.20 -12.73
CA LYS A 630 -15.87 4.38 -13.33
C LYS A 630 -15.17 4.05 -14.65
N ALA A 631 -14.43 2.95 -14.73
CA ALA A 631 -13.78 2.49 -15.96
C ALA A 631 -14.81 2.19 -17.06
N ARG A 632 -15.90 1.49 -16.73
CA ARG A 632 -17.02 1.22 -17.65
C ARG A 632 -17.64 2.51 -18.20
N ARG A 633 -17.89 3.49 -17.32
CA ARG A 633 -18.44 4.78 -17.71
C ARG A 633 -17.51 5.51 -18.69
N LEU A 634 -16.21 5.49 -18.42
CA LEU A 634 -15.23 6.09 -19.31
C LEU A 634 -15.14 5.34 -20.65
N GLN A 635 -15.14 4.01 -20.65
CA GLN A 635 -15.17 3.17 -21.87
C GLN A 635 -16.36 3.53 -22.76
N SER A 636 -17.56 3.65 -22.18
CA SER A 636 -18.78 3.97 -22.92
C SER A 636 -18.81 5.37 -23.54
N ARG A 637 -18.07 6.32 -22.93
CA ARG A 637 -18.10 7.73 -23.33
C ARG A 637 -17.07 8.05 -24.42
N VAL A 638 -15.86 7.52 -24.27
CA VAL A 638 -14.71 7.90 -25.11
C VAL A 638 -13.90 6.71 -25.65
N GLY A 639 -14.12 5.49 -25.15
CA GLY A 639 -13.22 4.35 -25.38
C GLY A 639 -11.93 4.47 -24.56
N ILE A 640 -11.41 3.37 -24.01
CA ILE A 640 -10.16 3.32 -23.25
C ILE A 640 -9.23 2.32 -23.94
N ASP A 641 -7.94 2.65 -23.96
CA ASP A 641 -6.88 1.78 -24.47
C ASP A 641 -5.94 1.29 -23.36
N LEU A 642 -5.90 1.96 -22.21
CA LEU A 642 -5.12 1.52 -21.05
C LEU A 642 -5.77 1.97 -19.75
N VAL A 643 -5.81 1.08 -18.76
CA VAL A 643 -6.16 1.41 -17.38
C VAL A 643 -4.94 1.26 -16.48
N ILE A 644 -4.66 2.26 -15.64
CA ILE A 644 -3.56 2.25 -14.66
C ILE A 644 -4.15 2.40 -13.26
N ILE A 645 -3.66 1.61 -12.30
CA ILE A 645 -4.08 1.64 -10.89
C ILE A 645 -2.86 1.79 -9.99
N ASP A 646 -2.81 2.88 -9.23
CA ASP A 646 -1.69 3.26 -8.36
C ASP A 646 -2.13 3.43 -6.89
N TYR A 647 -1.90 2.49 -5.98
CA TYR A 647 -1.37 1.13 -6.14
C TYR A 647 -2.35 0.12 -5.53
N LEU A 648 -2.30 -1.11 -6.03
CA LEU A 648 -3.26 -2.19 -5.80
C LEU A 648 -3.55 -2.42 -4.32
N GLN A 649 -2.51 -2.36 -3.47
CA GLN A 649 -2.70 -2.54 -2.04
C GLN A 649 -3.64 -1.47 -1.46
N LEU A 650 -3.68 -0.21 -1.91
CA LEU A 650 -4.59 0.79 -1.31
C LEU A 650 -6.08 0.58 -1.59
N MET A 651 -6.44 -0.40 -2.40
CA MET A 651 -7.84 -0.77 -2.63
C MET A 651 -8.44 -1.47 -1.40
N GLN A 652 -9.76 -1.33 -1.26
CA GLN A 652 -10.56 -2.01 -0.24
C GLN A 652 -11.30 -3.20 -0.86
N GLY A 653 -11.23 -4.37 -0.22
CA GLY A 653 -12.06 -5.54 -0.51
C GLY A 653 -13.24 -5.65 0.44
N ARG A 654 -14.01 -6.74 0.31
CA ARG A 654 -15.26 -6.93 1.07
C ARG A 654 -14.96 -7.46 2.48
N GLY A 655 -15.35 -6.71 3.51
CA GLY A 655 -15.37 -7.19 4.91
C GLY A 655 -14.05 -7.14 5.70
N LYS A 656 -14.06 -7.72 6.92
CA LYS A 656 -12.90 -7.86 7.84
C LYS A 656 -11.99 -9.04 7.48
N GLU A 657 -11.75 -9.25 6.19
CA GLU A 657 -10.92 -10.36 5.74
C GLU A 657 -9.42 -10.08 5.91
N ASN A 658 -8.62 -11.14 5.87
CA ASN A 658 -7.18 -11.03 5.96
C ASN A 658 -6.65 -10.36 4.68
N ARG A 659 -5.78 -9.35 4.81
CA ARG A 659 -5.30 -8.45 3.74
C ARG A 659 -4.84 -9.13 2.45
N VAL A 660 -4.31 -10.35 2.53
CA VAL A 660 -3.84 -11.11 1.36
C VAL A 660 -5.00 -11.71 0.54
N GLN A 661 -6.09 -12.10 1.19
CA GLN A 661 -7.31 -12.57 0.53
C GLN A 661 -7.95 -11.40 -0.22
N GLU A 662 -8.03 -10.25 0.44
CA GLU A 662 -8.44 -8.97 -0.13
C GLU A 662 -7.66 -8.65 -1.41
N VAL A 663 -6.32 -8.72 -1.35
CA VAL A 663 -5.43 -8.48 -2.51
C VAL A 663 -5.63 -9.49 -3.64
N SER A 664 -5.90 -10.76 -3.31
CA SER A 664 -6.17 -11.81 -4.31
C SER A 664 -7.52 -11.59 -5.00
N GLU A 665 -8.55 -11.20 -4.26
CA GLU A 665 -9.85 -10.81 -4.81
C GLU A 665 -9.75 -9.58 -5.70
N ILE A 666 -8.99 -8.57 -5.28
CA ILE A 666 -8.70 -7.38 -6.08
C ILE A 666 -8.03 -7.79 -7.39
N SER A 667 -6.97 -8.61 -7.34
CA SER A 667 -6.24 -9.10 -8.52
C SER A 667 -7.16 -9.81 -9.52
N ARG A 668 -7.99 -10.75 -9.05
CA ARG A 668 -9.00 -11.43 -9.90
C ARG A 668 -10.01 -10.45 -10.49
N GLY A 669 -10.50 -9.51 -9.70
CA GLY A 669 -11.42 -8.48 -10.15
C GLY A 669 -10.83 -7.57 -11.23
N LEU A 670 -9.52 -7.26 -11.13
CA LEU A 670 -8.79 -6.50 -12.15
C LEU A 670 -8.58 -7.30 -13.43
N LYS A 671 -8.28 -8.60 -13.34
CA LYS A 671 -8.20 -9.47 -14.52
C LYS A 671 -9.56 -9.60 -15.22
N ALA A 672 -10.64 -9.70 -14.45
CA ALA A 672 -12.00 -9.69 -14.98
C ALA A 672 -12.30 -8.36 -15.69
N LEU A 673 -11.93 -7.22 -15.09
CA LEU A 673 -12.06 -5.89 -15.70
C LEU A 673 -11.29 -5.79 -17.03
N ALA A 674 -10.04 -6.29 -17.08
CA ALA A 674 -9.23 -6.28 -18.30
C ALA A 674 -9.92 -7.03 -19.45
N ARG A 675 -10.42 -8.23 -19.18
CA ARG A 675 -11.16 -9.06 -20.15
C ARG A 675 -12.49 -8.44 -20.55
N GLU A 676 -13.22 -7.89 -19.59
CA GLU A 676 -14.54 -7.30 -19.82
C GLU A 676 -14.46 -6.07 -20.73
N LEU A 677 -13.50 -5.18 -20.49
CA LEU A 677 -13.33 -3.98 -21.31
C LEU A 677 -12.48 -4.21 -22.56
N ASN A 678 -11.84 -5.37 -22.68
CA ASN A 678 -10.84 -5.68 -23.72
C ASN A 678 -9.72 -4.61 -23.78
N VAL A 679 -9.16 -4.29 -22.61
CA VAL A 679 -8.08 -3.31 -22.42
C VAL A 679 -6.98 -3.88 -21.53
N PRO A 680 -5.70 -3.53 -21.75
CA PRO A 680 -4.65 -3.79 -20.78
C PRO A 680 -4.92 -3.03 -19.47
N VAL A 681 -4.70 -3.70 -18.34
CA VAL A 681 -4.77 -3.12 -16.99
C VAL A 681 -3.39 -3.22 -16.35
N LEU A 682 -2.77 -2.07 -16.05
CA LEU A 682 -1.51 -1.95 -15.33
C LEU A 682 -1.79 -1.66 -13.85
N ALA A 683 -1.56 -2.64 -12.99
CA ALA A 683 -1.68 -2.50 -11.54
C ALA A 683 -0.30 -2.32 -10.91
N LEU A 684 -0.12 -1.23 -10.16
CA LEU A 684 1.10 -1.00 -9.40
C LEU A 684 1.04 -1.77 -8.09
N SER A 685 2.13 -2.43 -7.74
CA SER A 685 2.27 -3.16 -6.49
C SER A 685 3.54 -2.76 -5.78
N GLN A 686 3.52 -2.70 -4.45
CA GLN A 686 4.73 -2.56 -3.65
C GLN A 686 5.34 -3.94 -3.35
N LEU A 687 6.66 -4.03 -3.42
CA LEU A 687 7.39 -5.24 -3.00
C LEU A 687 7.56 -5.32 -1.50
N SER A 688 7.63 -6.56 -1.01
CA SER A 688 8.13 -6.86 0.34
C SER A 688 9.54 -6.29 0.55
N ARG A 689 9.83 -5.80 1.76
CA ARG A 689 11.18 -5.36 2.14
C ARG A 689 12.15 -6.52 2.42
N ALA A 690 11.69 -7.78 2.36
CA ALA A 690 12.54 -8.97 2.50
C ALA A 690 13.68 -9.04 1.46
N VAL A 691 13.53 -8.33 0.33
CA VAL A 691 14.59 -8.15 -0.68
C VAL A 691 15.86 -7.52 -0.11
N GLU A 692 15.76 -6.73 0.96
CA GLU A 692 16.88 -6.01 1.58
C GLU A 692 17.80 -6.93 2.41
N GLY A 693 17.29 -8.05 2.90
CA GLY A 693 18.08 -9.03 3.64
C GLY A 693 18.93 -9.95 2.76
N ARG A 694 18.73 -9.89 1.42
CA ARG A 694 19.39 -10.78 0.46
C ARG A 694 20.71 -10.20 -0.02
N THR A 695 21.67 -11.08 -0.31
CA THR A 695 22.96 -10.70 -0.89
C THR A 695 22.78 -10.06 -2.29
N SER A 696 21.80 -10.54 -3.06
CA SER A 696 21.37 -9.91 -4.31
C SER A 696 20.03 -9.24 -4.09
N HIS A 697 19.97 -7.96 -4.44
CA HIS A 697 18.78 -7.13 -4.26
C HIS A 697 17.89 -7.02 -5.51
N VAL A 698 18.19 -7.82 -6.54
CA VAL A 698 17.36 -7.93 -7.73
C VAL A 698 16.02 -8.55 -7.35
N PRO A 699 14.88 -7.88 -7.60
CA PRO A 699 13.56 -8.41 -7.29
C PRO A 699 13.24 -9.68 -8.05
N MET A 700 12.51 -10.58 -7.40
CA MET A 700 12.08 -11.88 -7.91
C MET A 700 10.57 -12.06 -7.70
N LEU A 701 9.96 -13.03 -8.38
CA LEU A 701 8.53 -13.33 -8.22
C LEU A 701 8.14 -13.64 -6.77
N SER A 702 9.06 -14.22 -6.00
CA SER A 702 8.88 -14.44 -4.56
C SER A 702 8.72 -13.17 -3.73
N ASP A 703 9.12 -12.00 -4.23
CA ASP A 703 9.11 -10.74 -3.50
C ASP A 703 7.78 -9.98 -3.62
N LEU A 704 6.95 -10.37 -4.59
CA LEU A 704 5.53 -10.04 -4.68
C LEU A 704 4.68 -10.83 -3.68
N ARG A 705 5.25 -11.89 -3.10
CA ARG A 705 4.53 -12.81 -2.22
C ARG A 705 4.54 -12.31 -0.81
N GLU A 706 3.34 -12.19 -0.25
CA GLU A 706 3.13 -12.30 1.19
C GLU A 706 2.81 -13.76 1.61
N SER A 707 2.88 -14.73 0.69
CA SER A 707 2.66 -16.17 0.95
C SER A 707 3.97 -16.90 1.27
N GLY A 708 3.91 -17.82 2.23
CA GLY A 708 5.05 -18.66 2.59
C GLY A 708 5.17 -19.94 1.77
N CYS A 709 6.25 -20.68 2.01
CA CYS A 709 6.67 -21.83 1.22
C CYS A 709 6.88 -23.07 2.12
N LEU A 710 6.88 -24.26 1.53
CA LEU A 710 7.03 -25.55 2.23
C LEU A 710 8.43 -26.13 2.02
N THR A 711 8.94 -26.92 2.96
CA THR A 711 10.21 -27.66 2.76
C THR A 711 10.07 -28.81 1.74
N GLY A 712 11.17 -29.21 1.11
CA GLY A 712 11.19 -30.20 0.02
C GLY A 712 10.63 -31.58 0.39
N GLU A 713 10.73 -31.96 1.66
CA GLU A 713 10.19 -33.23 2.18
C GLU A 713 8.67 -33.23 2.39
N SER A 714 7.99 -32.10 2.14
CA SER A 714 6.54 -32.02 2.25
C SER A 714 5.87 -32.91 1.20
N MET A 715 5.06 -33.85 1.67
CA MET A 715 4.33 -34.85 0.89
C MET A 715 3.04 -34.27 0.34
N VAL A 716 2.89 -34.28 -0.98
CA VAL A 716 1.69 -33.82 -1.70
C VAL A 716 0.99 -35.04 -2.29
N TYR A 717 -0.31 -35.18 -2.02
CA TYR A 717 -1.11 -36.31 -2.52
C TYR A 717 -1.55 -36.08 -3.97
N LEU A 718 -1.25 -37.06 -4.83
CA LEU A 718 -1.62 -37.08 -6.24
C LEU A 718 -2.85 -38.00 -6.42
N PRO A 719 -4.09 -37.45 -6.51
CA PRO A 719 -5.31 -38.26 -6.63
C PRO A 719 -5.34 -39.20 -7.84
N ASP A 720 -4.63 -38.85 -8.90
CA ASP A 720 -4.61 -39.64 -10.14
C ASP A 720 -3.74 -40.90 -10.05
N GLU A 721 -2.71 -40.84 -9.20
CA GLU A 721 -1.77 -41.93 -8.99
C GLU A 721 -2.08 -42.71 -7.70
N GLY A 722 -2.89 -42.14 -6.81
CA GLY A 722 -3.21 -42.72 -5.50
C GLY A 722 -2.01 -42.74 -4.54
N ILE A 723 -0.97 -41.95 -4.80
CA ILE A 723 0.25 -41.88 -3.99
C ILE A 723 0.58 -40.45 -3.58
N SER A 724 1.30 -40.29 -2.48
CA SER A 724 1.91 -39.01 -2.09
C SER A 724 3.37 -38.96 -2.54
N ARG A 725 3.78 -37.84 -3.12
CA ARG A 725 5.18 -37.57 -3.51
C ARG A 725 5.72 -36.35 -2.80
N ARG A 726 7.04 -36.27 -2.64
CA ARG A 726 7.69 -35.09 -2.07
C ARG A 726 7.58 -33.91 -3.03
N ILE A 727 7.39 -32.70 -2.50
CA ILE A 727 7.22 -31.49 -3.30
C ILE A 727 8.47 -31.15 -4.13
N ASP A 728 9.66 -31.51 -3.65
CA ASP A 728 10.92 -31.31 -4.39
C ASP A 728 11.05 -32.22 -5.63
N GLU A 729 10.49 -33.43 -5.59
CA GLU A 729 10.42 -34.35 -6.73
C GLU A 729 9.44 -33.89 -7.81
N LEU A 730 8.48 -33.04 -7.46
CA LEU A 730 7.48 -32.49 -8.37
C LEU A 730 8.00 -31.26 -9.15
N VAL A 731 9.16 -30.71 -8.76
CA VAL A 731 9.72 -29.51 -9.39
C VAL A 731 9.96 -29.70 -10.88
N GLY A 732 9.47 -28.75 -11.68
CA GLY A 732 9.58 -28.79 -13.15
C GLY A 732 8.56 -29.69 -13.85
N GLN A 733 7.66 -30.35 -13.10
CA GLN A 733 6.53 -31.09 -13.65
C GLN A 733 5.27 -30.20 -13.66
N SER A 734 4.38 -30.42 -14.63
CA SER A 734 3.10 -29.70 -14.75
C SER A 734 2.01 -30.63 -15.28
N GLY A 735 0.74 -30.25 -15.10
CA GLY A 735 -0.41 -31.00 -15.62
C GLY A 735 -0.85 -32.20 -14.78
N PHE A 736 -0.19 -32.46 -13.63
CA PHE A 736 -0.68 -33.41 -12.63
C PHE A 736 -1.72 -32.74 -11.72
N ARG A 737 -2.62 -33.52 -11.12
CA ARG A 737 -3.62 -32.99 -10.18
C ARG A 737 -3.19 -33.17 -8.74
N VAL A 738 -3.62 -32.26 -7.87
CA VAL A 738 -3.52 -32.35 -6.40
C VAL A 738 -4.88 -32.11 -5.79
N LEU A 739 -5.08 -32.52 -4.54
CA LEU A 739 -6.31 -32.19 -3.82
C LEU A 739 -6.23 -30.76 -3.29
N ALA A 740 -7.26 -29.97 -3.61
CA ALA A 740 -7.46 -28.61 -3.13
C ALA A 740 -8.82 -28.50 -2.45
N LEU A 741 -8.91 -27.74 -1.37
CA LEU A 741 -10.14 -27.50 -0.64
C LEU A 741 -10.95 -26.37 -1.29
N ASN A 742 -12.17 -26.66 -1.68
CA ASN A 742 -13.14 -25.63 -2.04
C ASN A 742 -13.75 -25.05 -0.76
N THR A 743 -13.46 -23.80 -0.42
CA THR A 743 -13.94 -23.16 0.83
C THR A 743 -15.42 -22.78 0.81
N GLU A 744 -16.07 -22.81 -0.35
CA GLU A 744 -17.53 -22.62 -0.46
C GLU A 744 -18.29 -23.91 -0.16
N THR A 745 -17.80 -25.03 -0.70
CA THR A 745 -18.45 -26.35 -0.56
C THR A 745 -17.89 -27.18 0.60
N TRP A 746 -16.73 -26.80 1.13
CA TRP A 746 -15.93 -27.53 2.11
C TRP A 746 -15.54 -28.95 1.67
N LYS A 747 -15.43 -29.16 0.35
CA LYS A 747 -15.03 -30.43 -0.27
C LYS A 747 -13.63 -30.39 -0.88
N LEU A 748 -12.95 -31.53 -0.87
CA LEU A 748 -11.66 -31.68 -1.53
C LEU A 748 -11.85 -32.06 -2.99
N GLU A 749 -11.36 -31.22 -3.89
CA GLU A 749 -11.51 -31.36 -5.33
C GLU A 749 -10.12 -31.56 -5.98
N PRO A 750 -9.96 -32.53 -6.91
CA PRO A 750 -8.76 -32.64 -7.71
C PRO A 750 -8.60 -31.43 -8.64
N ARG A 751 -7.53 -30.66 -8.46
CA ARG A 751 -7.22 -29.48 -9.27
C ARG A 751 -5.86 -29.60 -9.96
N PRO A 752 -5.75 -29.18 -11.23
CA PRO A 752 -4.50 -29.27 -11.96
C PRO A 752 -3.46 -28.31 -11.38
N VAL A 753 -2.23 -28.81 -11.25
CA VAL A 753 -1.05 -28.03 -10.92
C VAL A 753 -0.43 -27.54 -12.22
N THR A 754 -0.36 -26.22 -12.35
CA THR A 754 0.24 -25.55 -13.51
C THR A 754 1.74 -25.40 -13.39
N ASN A 755 2.27 -25.30 -12.16
CA ASN A 755 3.70 -25.17 -11.92
C ASN A 755 4.12 -25.64 -10.52
N ALA A 756 5.30 -26.24 -10.42
CA ALA A 756 5.95 -26.65 -9.18
C ALA A 756 7.41 -26.20 -9.22
N PHE A 757 7.86 -25.43 -8.22
CA PHE A 757 9.17 -24.77 -8.29
C PHE A 757 9.81 -24.54 -6.91
N CYS A 758 11.14 -24.40 -6.92
CA CYS A 758 11.93 -24.01 -5.75
C CYS A 758 11.97 -22.49 -5.61
N THR A 759 11.79 -21.99 -4.39
CA THR A 759 11.78 -20.56 -4.03
C THR A 759 13.05 -20.09 -3.30
N GLY A 760 14.03 -20.98 -3.13
CA GLY A 760 15.32 -20.69 -2.48
C GLY A 760 15.39 -21.19 -1.04
N VAL A 761 16.46 -20.82 -0.33
CA VAL A 761 16.69 -21.21 1.07
C VAL A 761 16.10 -20.16 2.00
N LYS A 762 15.23 -20.56 2.94
CA LYS A 762 14.54 -19.65 3.88
C LYS A 762 14.50 -20.23 5.29
N PRO A 763 14.39 -19.40 6.35
CA PRO A 763 14.07 -19.88 7.69
C PRO A 763 12.73 -20.61 7.73
N VAL A 764 12.73 -21.81 8.31
CA VAL A 764 11.54 -22.66 8.42
C VAL A 764 11.22 -22.96 9.87
N TYR A 765 9.95 -23.27 10.11
CA TYR A 765 9.41 -23.67 11.39
C TYR A 765 8.70 -25.00 11.22
N LYS A 766 8.82 -25.85 12.21
CA LYS A 766 8.12 -27.12 12.30
C LYS A 766 6.85 -26.93 13.12
N LEU A 767 5.70 -27.13 12.46
CA LEU A 767 4.39 -27.17 13.10
C LEU A 767 3.99 -28.62 13.31
N THR A 768 3.55 -28.96 14.52
CA THR A 768 3.03 -30.30 14.87
C THR A 768 1.64 -30.20 15.47
N THR A 769 0.72 -31.05 15.03
CA THR A 769 -0.67 -31.14 15.52
C THR A 769 -0.87 -32.29 16.50
N ARG A 770 -1.97 -32.27 17.25
CA ARG A 770 -2.32 -33.24 18.28
C ARG A 770 -2.47 -34.67 17.75
N LEU A 771 -2.91 -34.84 16.50
CA LEU A 771 -2.98 -36.15 15.84
C LEU A 771 -1.64 -36.59 15.23
N GLY A 772 -0.55 -35.87 15.52
CA GLY A 772 0.81 -36.23 15.09
C GLY A 772 1.13 -35.84 13.66
N ARG A 773 0.31 -35.02 12.99
CA ARG A 773 0.66 -34.43 11.69
C ARG A 773 1.72 -33.37 11.90
N SER A 774 2.71 -33.32 11.02
CA SER A 774 3.73 -32.29 11.08
C SER A 774 4.08 -31.76 9.71
N ILE A 775 4.33 -30.47 9.61
CA ILE A 775 4.75 -29.81 8.38
C ILE A 775 5.81 -28.77 8.71
N ARG A 776 6.78 -28.62 7.81
CA ARG A 776 7.82 -27.59 7.93
C ARG A 776 7.63 -26.56 6.83
N ALA A 777 7.46 -25.31 7.23
CA ALA A 777 7.11 -24.21 6.35
C ALA A 777 7.76 -22.91 6.83
N THR A 778 7.83 -21.91 5.95
CA THR A 778 8.30 -20.58 6.35
C THR A 778 7.30 -19.89 7.29
N GLY A 779 7.76 -18.93 8.10
CA GLY A 779 6.91 -18.25 9.09
C GLY A 779 5.67 -17.58 8.47
N ASN A 780 5.78 -17.05 7.25
CA ASN A 780 4.68 -16.45 6.51
C ASN A 780 3.76 -17.46 5.79
N HIS A 781 4.04 -18.77 5.89
CA HIS A 781 3.23 -19.80 5.23
C HIS A 781 1.89 -19.93 5.94
N LYS A 782 0.79 -19.92 5.19
CA LYS A 782 -0.55 -19.85 5.77
C LYS A 782 -1.21 -21.21 5.91
N PHE A 783 -1.95 -21.35 7.00
CA PHE A 783 -2.75 -22.52 7.34
C PHE A 783 -4.20 -22.10 7.58
N LEU A 784 -5.15 -22.92 7.13
CA LEU A 784 -6.56 -22.62 7.31
C LEU A 784 -6.95 -22.90 8.76
N THR A 785 -7.41 -21.87 9.48
CA THR A 785 -7.96 -21.98 10.85
C THR A 785 -9.47 -21.78 10.84
N ILE A 786 -10.14 -22.05 11.98
CA ILE A 786 -11.59 -21.80 12.13
C ILE A 786 -11.95 -20.33 11.86
N GLN A 787 -11.00 -19.42 12.09
CA GLN A 787 -11.14 -17.97 11.88
C GLN A 787 -10.64 -17.52 10.50
N GLY A 788 -10.39 -18.47 9.57
CA GLY A 788 -9.78 -18.20 8.26
C GLY A 788 -8.28 -18.46 8.24
N TRP A 789 -7.62 -18.07 7.15
CA TRP A 789 -6.19 -18.30 6.93
C TRP A 789 -5.32 -17.45 7.85
N LYS A 790 -4.41 -18.09 8.60
CA LYS A 790 -3.39 -17.42 9.44
C LYS A 790 -1.99 -17.86 9.04
N ARG A 791 -1.00 -16.96 9.19
CA ARG A 791 0.41 -17.29 8.95
C ARG A 791 0.94 -18.17 10.08
N LEU A 792 1.92 -19.01 9.79
CA LEU A 792 2.54 -19.89 10.79
C LEU A 792 3.08 -19.09 11.97
N ASP A 793 3.70 -17.93 11.74
CA ASP A 793 4.22 -17.04 12.78
C ASP A 793 3.16 -16.30 13.60
N GLU A 794 1.89 -16.35 13.20
CA GLU A 794 0.72 -15.83 13.92
C GLU A 794 -0.07 -16.94 14.66
N LEU A 795 0.27 -18.21 14.41
CA LEU A 795 -0.39 -19.34 15.04
C LEU A 795 0.11 -19.51 16.47
N GLU A 796 -0.82 -19.83 17.37
CA GLU A 796 -0.53 -20.15 18.76
C GLU A 796 -0.88 -21.60 19.05
N GLN A 797 -0.19 -22.20 20.03
CA GLN A 797 -0.52 -23.52 20.56
C GLN A 797 -1.99 -23.53 21.03
N GLY A 798 -2.72 -24.60 20.72
CA GLY A 798 -4.16 -24.71 21.02
C GLY A 798 -5.11 -24.21 19.93
N GLN A 799 -4.62 -23.46 18.93
CA GLN A 799 -5.43 -23.12 17.76
C GLN A 799 -5.66 -24.36 16.87
N ARG A 800 -6.76 -24.37 16.10
CA ARG A 800 -7.13 -25.51 15.27
C ARG A 800 -6.97 -25.24 13.78
N LEU A 801 -6.38 -26.21 13.07
CA LEU A 801 -6.12 -26.18 11.63
C LEU A 801 -7.02 -27.15 10.87
N ALA A 802 -7.34 -26.78 9.64
CA ALA A 802 -8.16 -27.55 8.73
C ALA A 802 -7.35 -28.70 8.10
N MET A 803 -7.78 -29.93 8.35
CA MET A 803 -7.14 -31.17 7.96
C MET A 803 -8.10 -32.04 7.12
N PRO A 804 -7.63 -32.69 6.05
CA PRO A 804 -8.42 -33.62 5.27
C PRO A 804 -8.84 -34.82 6.13
N ASN A 805 -10.12 -35.18 6.10
CA ASN A 805 -10.65 -36.30 6.88
C ASN A 805 -10.23 -37.65 6.28
N SER A 806 -9.05 -38.11 6.68
CA SER A 806 -8.42 -39.35 6.20
C SER A 806 -9.24 -40.65 6.41
N MET A 807 -10.32 -40.67 7.21
CA MET A 807 -11.22 -41.85 7.25
C MET A 807 -12.06 -42.07 5.98
N LEU A 808 -12.08 -41.10 5.05
CA LEU A 808 -12.76 -41.24 3.75
C LEU A 808 -11.82 -41.71 2.62
N GLN A 809 -10.50 -41.67 2.80
CA GLN A 809 -9.53 -42.11 1.78
C GLN A 809 -9.49 -43.64 1.61
N GLU A 810 -9.74 -44.43 2.66
CA GLU A 810 -9.78 -45.91 2.56
C GLU A 810 -11.19 -46.50 2.40
N ARG A 811 -12.26 -45.77 2.75
CA ARG A 811 -13.65 -46.29 2.71
C ARG A 811 -14.44 -45.98 1.44
N ALA A 812 -14.00 -45.03 0.62
CA ALA A 812 -14.72 -44.63 -0.60
C ALA A 812 -14.73 -45.71 -1.71
N ILE A 813 -13.96 -46.79 -1.56
CA ILE A 813 -13.94 -47.91 -2.52
C ILE A 813 -14.94 -49.03 -2.14
N ALA A 814 -15.49 -49.05 -0.91
CA ALA A 814 -16.18 -50.25 -0.42
C ALA A 814 -17.70 -50.15 -0.25
N ILE A 815 -18.33 -48.99 -0.03
CA ILE A 815 -19.78 -48.92 0.16
C ILE A 815 -20.29 -47.57 -0.38
N GLY A 816 -21.23 -47.63 -1.31
CA GLY A 816 -21.92 -46.47 -1.85
C GLY A 816 -22.61 -45.65 -0.77
N GLU A 817 -22.64 -44.34 -1.00
CA GLU A 817 -23.33 -43.31 -0.21
C GLU A 817 -22.82 -43.11 1.22
N ASN A 818 -22.10 -42.00 1.44
CA ASN A 818 -22.17 -41.35 2.74
C ASN A 818 -22.18 -39.82 2.63
N GLN A 819 -23.13 -39.23 3.35
CA GLN A 819 -23.47 -37.81 3.45
C GLN A 819 -22.47 -37.06 4.36
N ALA A 820 -21.25 -36.78 3.91
CA ALA A 820 -20.39 -35.82 4.62
C ALA A 820 -20.77 -34.38 4.23
N GLN A 821 -21.05 -33.52 5.21
CA GLN A 821 -21.27 -32.07 5.02
C GLN A 821 -19.96 -31.31 4.72
N SER A 822 -18.80 -31.89 5.04
CA SER A 822 -17.46 -31.34 4.81
C SER A 822 -16.43 -32.48 4.78
N ASP A 823 -15.42 -32.36 3.92
CA ASP A 823 -14.30 -33.31 3.81
C ASP A 823 -13.15 -32.97 4.78
N VAL A 824 -13.33 -31.96 5.62
CA VAL A 824 -12.30 -31.38 6.47
C VAL A 824 -12.71 -31.42 7.94
N TYR A 825 -11.75 -31.71 8.81
CA TYR A 825 -11.90 -31.62 10.26
C TYR A 825 -10.84 -30.69 10.86
N TRP A 826 -11.05 -30.29 12.12
CA TRP A 826 -10.19 -29.30 12.79
C TRP A 826 -9.30 -29.98 13.83
N ASP A 827 -7.98 -29.99 13.63
CA ASP A 827 -7.02 -30.52 14.59
C ASP A 827 -6.22 -29.43 15.31
N GLU A 828 -5.86 -29.70 16.56
CA GLU A 828 -5.23 -28.72 17.45
C GLU A 828 -3.71 -28.69 17.28
N ILE A 829 -3.11 -27.50 17.26
CA ILE A 829 -1.67 -27.29 17.21
C ILE A 829 -1.08 -27.57 18.60
N ILE A 830 -0.09 -28.48 18.67
CA ILE A 830 0.60 -28.82 19.92
C ILE A 830 2.01 -28.22 20.00
N SER A 831 2.67 -27.91 18.89
CA SER A 831 3.95 -27.20 18.91
C SER A 831 4.22 -26.47 17.61
N ILE A 832 4.94 -25.36 17.72
CA ILE A 832 5.53 -24.60 16.61
C ILE A 832 6.95 -24.24 17.05
N GLU A 833 7.95 -24.77 16.35
CA GLU A 833 9.35 -24.63 16.73
C GLU A 833 10.18 -24.14 15.54
N PRO A 834 11.10 -23.17 15.71
CA PRO A 834 12.07 -22.81 14.67
C PRO A 834 12.92 -24.03 14.28
N ASP A 835 13.12 -24.26 12.99
CA ASP A 835 13.74 -25.48 12.45
C ASP A 835 14.77 -25.21 11.34
N GLY A 836 15.59 -24.17 11.56
CA GLY A 836 16.74 -23.81 10.73
C GLY A 836 16.38 -23.11 9.41
N GLU A 837 17.32 -23.12 8.46
CA GLU A 837 17.14 -22.61 7.10
C GLU A 837 17.26 -23.76 6.10
N GLU A 838 16.30 -23.86 5.17
CA GLU A 838 16.28 -24.94 4.19
C GLU A 838 15.70 -24.47 2.85
N ALA A 839 16.02 -25.19 1.77
CA ALA A 839 15.39 -24.99 0.47
C ALA A 839 13.88 -25.24 0.57
N VAL A 840 13.09 -24.27 0.12
CA VAL A 840 11.64 -24.28 0.19
C VAL A 840 11.01 -24.15 -1.19
N TYR A 841 9.85 -24.77 -1.35
CA TYR A 841 9.16 -25.05 -2.59
C TYR A 841 7.70 -24.63 -2.48
N ASP A 842 7.06 -24.45 -3.64
CA ASP A 842 5.66 -24.05 -3.72
C ASP A 842 5.00 -24.64 -4.97
N LEU A 843 3.67 -24.79 -4.93
CA LEU A 843 2.85 -25.30 -6.04
C LEU A 843 1.87 -24.21 -6.52
N THR A 844 1.57 -24.25 -7.82
CA THR A 844 0.57 -23.40 -8.45
C THR A 844 -0.62 -24.24 -8.85
N VAL A 845 -1.69 -24.17 -8.06
CA VAL A 845 -2.93 -24.93 -8.26
C VAL A 845 -4.00 -24.02 -8.84
N ASP A 846 -4.65 -24.49 -9.90
CA ASP A 846 -5.66 -23.73 -10.63
C ASP A 846 -6.96 -23.56 -9.82
N GLU A 847 -7.63 -22.42 -10.02
CA GLU A 847 -8.91 -21.98 -9.43
C GLU A 847 -8.98 -21.84 -7.90
N LEU A 848 -8.64 -22.89 -7.13
CA LEU A 848 -8.88 -22.93 -5.68
C LEU A 848 -7.72 -22.36 -4.85
N HIS A 849 -6.55 -22.16 -5.48
CA HIS A 849 -5.39 -21.49 -4.90
C HIS A 849 -4.95 -22.01 -3.51
N ASN A 850 -5.15 -23.31 -3.27
CA ASN A 850 -4.68 -24.02 -2.09
C ASN A 850 -4.45 -25.49 -2.45
N PHE A 851 -3.73 -26.24 -1.61
CA PHE A 851 -3.57 -27.69 -1.74
C PHE A 851 -3.40 -28.36 -0.39
N VAL A 852 -3.37 -29.69 -0.41
CA VAL A 852 -3.07 -30.51 0.76
C VAL A 852 -1.61 -30.97 0.72
N ALA A 853 -0.85 -30.65 1.77
CA ALA A 853 0.52 -31.09 1.97
C ALA A 853 0.70 -31.64 3.39
N ASN A 854 1.35 -32.80 3.56
CA ASN A 854 1.45 -33.55 4.83
C ASN A 854 0.10 -33.76 5.51
N ASP A 855 -0.96 -33.90 4.71
CA ASP A 855 -2.35 -33.94 5.17
C ASP A 855 -2.75 -32.69 5.96
N ILE A 856 -2.28 -31.52 5.52
CA ILE A 856 -2.61 -30.19 6.05
C ILE A 856 -2.98 -29.27 4.88
N THR A 857 -4.03 -28.45 5.04
CA THR A 857 -4.47 -27.53 3.98
C THR A 857 -3.62 -26.25 3.98
N VAL A 858 -3.01 -25.93 2.83
CA VAL A 858 -1.98 -24.90 2.63
C VAL A 858 -2.31 -23.96 1.46
N HIS A 859 -1.91 -22.68 1.50
CA HIS A 859 -2.35 -21.61 0.56
C HIS A 859 -1.31 -21.26 -0.53
N ASN A 860 -1.76 -20.84 -1.73
CA ASN A 860 -0.92 -20.41 -2.87
C ASN A 860 -0.64 -18.88 -2.94
N SER A 861 0.01 -18.39 -3.99
CA SER A 861 0.57 -17.02 -4.12
C SER A 861 -0.23 -16.08 -5.05
N ILE A 862 -0.10 -14.75 -4.87
CA ILE A 862 -0.83 -13.67 -5.59
C ILE A 862 -0.43 -13.53 -7.07
N GLU A 863 0.76 -13.97 -7.49
CA GLU A 863 1.23 -13.75 -8.87
C GLU A 863 0.45 -14.51 -9.97
N GLN A 864 -0.53 -15.33 -9.60
CA GLN A 864 -1.17 -16.29 -10.50
C GLN A 864 -2.06 -15.62 -11.54
N ASP A 865 -2.80 -14.58 -11.17
CA ASP A 865 -3.80 -13.94 -12.06
C ASP A 865 -3.19 -12.97 -13.08
N ALA A 866 -1.95 -12.51 -12.85
CA ALA A 866 -1.25 -11.61 -13.78
C ALA A 866 -0.74 -12.36 -15.02
N ASP A 867 -0.86 -11.73 -16.19
CA ASP A 867 -0.30 -12.25 -17.44
C ASP A 867 1.17 -11.84 -17.60
N ILE A 868 1.51 -10.63 -17.13
CA ILE A 868 2.86 -10.08 -17.13
C ILE A 868 3.20 -9.55 -15.73
N VAL A 869 4.41 -9.85 -15.25
CA VAL A 869 4.95 -9.31 -14.00
C VAL A 869 6.27 -8.60 -14.30
N LEU A 870 6.33 -7.33 -13.92
CA LEU A 870 7.45 -6.42 -14.14
C LEU A 870 8.06 -6.01 -12.81
N PHE A 871 9.39 -5.99 -12.74
CA PHE A 871 10.12 -5.37 -11.64
C PHE A 871 10.97 -4.19 -12.08
N ILE A 872 11.07 -3.17 -11.24
CA ILE A 872 12.04 -2.08 -11.44
C ILE A 872 13.23 -2.31 -10.50
N TYR A 873 14.41 -2.48 -11.09
CA TYR A 873 15.69 -2.52 -10.38
C TYR A 873 16.57 -1.34 -10.77
N ARG A 874 17.21 -0.70 -9.80
CA ARG A 874 18.14 0.40 -10.02
C ARG A 874 19.36 0.15 -9.15
N GLU A 875 20.44 -0.28 -9.77
CA GLU A 875 21.68 -0.64 -9.09
C GLU A 875 22.24 0.53 -8.26
N GLU A 876 22.17 1.75 -8.78
CA GLU A 876 22.66 2.98 -8.11
C GLU A 876 22.01 3.27 -6.74
N LEU A 877 20.85 2.67 -6.44
CA LEU A 877 20.21 2.81 -5.13
C LEU A 877 20.86 1.93 -4.05
N TYR A 878 21.61 0.91 -4.47
CA TYR A 878 22.27 -0.06 -3.58
C TYR A 878 23.77 0.11 -3.62
N GLU A 879 24.30 0.46 -4.79
CA GLU A 879 25.72 0.65 -5.06
C GLU A 879 25.94 2.08 -5.57
N PRO A 880 26.18 3.07 -4.68
CA PRO A 880 26.33 4.47 -5.07
C PRO A 880 27.51 4.75 -6.02
N GLU A 881 28.47 3.83 -6.10
CA GLU A 881 29.66 3.92 -6.97
C GLU A 881 29.53 3.11 -8.27
N THR A 882 28.34 2.57 -8.60
CA THR A 882 28.14 1.86 -9.88
C THR A 882 28.40 2.77 -11.10
N ASP A 883 28.88 2.15 -12.17
CA ASP A 883 28.98 2.76 -13.50
C ASP A 883 27.60 2.93 -14.17
N LYS A 884 26.55 2.24 -13.68
CA LYS A 884 25.17 2.29 -14.21
C LYS A 884 24.31 3.44 -13.64
N LYS A 885 24.91 4.60 -13.35
CA LYS A 885 24.17 5.77 -12.82
C LYS A 885 23.12 6.29 -13.81
N GLY A 886 21.90 6.51 -13.32
CA GLY A 886 20.76 6.92 -14.14
C GLY A 886 20.21 5.83 -15.06
N ILE A 887 20.60 4.57 -14.87
CA ILE A 887 20.02 3.40 -15.56
C ILE A 887 19.08 2.67 -14.61
N ALA A 888 17.87 2.39 -15.10
CA ALA A 888 16.88 1.54 -14.45
C ALA A 888 16.60 0.32 -15.32
N GLU A 889 16.68 -0.86 -14.73
CA GLU A 889 16.41 -2.13 -15.38
C GLU A 889 14.95 -2.54 -15.11
N ILE A 890 14.19 -2.78 -16.17
CA ILE A 890 12.83 -3.33 -16.11
C ILE A 890 12.91 -4.83 -16.34
N HIS A 891 12.75 -5.62 -15.28
CA HIS A 891 12.82 -7.08 -15.33
C HIS A 891 11.43 -7.64 -15.61
N LEU A 892 11.21 -8.20 -16.81
CA LEU A 892 10.06 -9.05 -17.11
C LEU A 892 10.27 -10.41 -16.46
N ALA A 893 9.74 -10.60 -15.26
CA ALA A 893 9.91 -11.84 -14.50
C ALA A 893 8.86 -12.91 -14.86
N LYS A 894 7.72 -12.50 -15.39
CA LYS A 894 6.66 -13.40 -15.89
C LYS A 894 6.07 -12.82 -17.16
N HIS A 895 5.87 -13.67 -18.16
CA HIS A 895 5.10 -13.35 -19.36
C HIS A 895 4.40 -14.63 -19.85
N ARG A 896 3.07 -14.67 -19.84
CA ARG A 896 2.30 -15.87 -20.23
C ARG A 896 2.42 -16.22 -21.72
N ASN A 897 2.61 -15.23 -22.57
CA ASN A 897 2.48 -15.33 -24.04
C ASN A 897 3.75 -14.93 -24.80
N GLY A 898 4.87 -14.72 -24.11
CA GLY A 898 6.10 -14.18 -24.71
C GLY A 898 7.33 -14.37 -23.83
N PRO A 899 8.51 -13.90 -24.27
CA PRO A 899 9.76 -14.10 -23.55
C PRO A 899 9.86 -13.24 -22.28
N VAL A 900 10.56 -13.76 -21.27
CA VAL A 900 11.05 -13.00 -20.12
C VAL A 900 12.40 -12.36 -20.45
N GLY A 901 12.77 -11.28 -19.75
CA GLY A 901 14.01 -10.58 -20.04
C GLY A 901 14.20 -9.31 -19.19
N VAL A 902 15.30 -8.61 -19.44
CA VAL A 902 15.61 -7.33 -18.77
C VAL A 902 15.68 -6.24 -19.82
N VAL A 903 14.97 -5.14 -19.59
CA VAL A 903 14.95 -3.97 -20.47
C VAL A 903 15.65 -2.82 -19.76
N PRO A 904 16.88 -2.46 -20.14
CA PRO A 904 17.58 -1.33 -19.55
C PRO A 904 17.01 -0.02 -20.11
N MET A 905 16.70 0.92 -19.22
CA MET A 905 16.12 2.23 -19.55
C MET A 905 16.89 3.35 -18.86
N ARG A 906 16.87 4.54 -19.46
CA ARG A 906 17.37 5.76 -18.81
C ARG A 906 16.31 6.31 -17.85
N PHE A 907 16.72 6.57 -16.62
CA PHE A 907 15.92 7.26 -15.61
C PHE A 907 16.52 8.64 -15.29
N ASP A 908 15.73 9.70 -15.49
CA ASP A 908 16.09 11.07 -15.08
C ASP A 908 15.44 11.39 -13.73
N ALA A 909 16.26 11.47 -12.68
CA ALA A 909 15.81 11.74 -11.33
C ALA A 909 15.21 13.15 -11.14
N ALA A 910 15.63 14.15 -11.94
CA ALA A 910 15.17 15.54 -11.79
C ALA A 910 13.75 15.73 -12.31
N THR A 911 13.40 15.03 -13.39
CA THR A 911 12.10 15.08 -14.06
C THR A 911 11.24 13.86 -13.76
N THR A 912 11.82 12.85 -13.12
CA THR A 912 11.18 11.58 -12.73
C THR A 912 10.70 10.75 -13.92
N ARG A 913 11.42 10.86 -15.04
CA ARG A 913 11.04 10.36 -16.37
C ARG A 913 11.86 9.12 -16.76
N PHE A 914 11.19 8.15 -17.36
CA PHE A 914 11.83 7.02 -18.06
C PHE A 914 11.93 7.30 -19.57
N SER A 915 12.99 6.80 -20.22
CA SER A 915 13.22 6.93 -21.67
C SER A 915 14.14 5.81 -22.20
N ASP A 916 14.03 5.49 -23.50
CA ASP A 916 14.92 4.53 -24.18
C ASP A 916 16.40 4.95 -24.06
N LEU A 917 17.31 3.97 -24.01
CA LEU A 917 18.75 4.21 -24.08
C LEU A 917 19.15 4.58 -25.51
N SER A 918 19.93 5.66 -25.66
CA SER A 918 20.35 6.18 -26.98
C SER A 918 21.52 5.42 -27.61
N TYR A 919 22.15 4.48 -26.88
CA TYR A 919 23.35 3.76 -27.30
C TYR A 919 23.29 2.30 -26.83
N ARG A 920 23.29 1.33 -27.77
CA ARG A 920 23.42 -0.11 -27.49
C ARG A 920 24.91 -0.47 -27.53
N THR A 921 25.50 -0.97 -26.46
CA THR A 921 26.76 -1.75 -26.56
C THR A 921 26.42 -3.18 -26.98
N PRO A 922 27.10 -3.78 -27.97
CA PRO A 922 26.70 -5.07 -28.54
C PRO A 922 26.84 -6.31 -27.64
N GLU A 923 27.49 -6.20 -26.48
CA GLU A 923 27.71 -7.33 -25.59
C GLU A 923 27.56 -6.87 -24.13
N GLY A 924 26.63 -7.47 -23.39
CA GLY A 924 26.62 -7.43 -21.92
C GLY A 924 25.71 -6.40 -21.23
N TYR A 925 24.51 -6.15 -21.75
CA TYR A 925 23.37 -5.77 -20.91
C TYR A 925 22.34 -6.89 -20.92
#